data_AF-A0ABD0SK51-F1
#
_entry.id   AF-A0ABD0SK51-F1
#
_cell.length_a   1.000
_cell.length_b   1.000
_cell.length_c   1.000
_cell.angle_alpha   90.00
_cell.angle_beta   90.00
_cell.angle_gamma   90.00
#
_symmetry.space_group_name_H-M   'P 1'
#
loop_
_entity.id
_entity.type
_entity.pdbx_description
1 polymer ?
#
loop_
_entity_poly.entity_id
_entity_poly.type
_entity_poly.pdbx_seq_one_letter_code
_entity_poly.pdbx_strand_id
1 'polypeptide(L)'
;MLQKWKDIIANWINCYFNESEKREERVTLESLLNIISHLRENLSLDESKSSILEAHTVEEFVREKYPDFRFNNGSAEASSEDEIYVVASLLLYFVCVNSKDVDIKHAMCSQLSSEDQEIILKFSKCLMECAPFTYKDVQAAITEACSQHSSAIGPSSSRQVSETPPALRSLHGEVRRLQAALDAERFDRNYLQEELARTNLRVEKLAKDKEQYKLEMVNLKAKISMCCGQEKDAQAGDAAAESTAKLMRQLEDLEERLVQTQGQLDDAQYERDTYKAKINELKQERDKWVAESQQEAARASQLCSELEAERRQVQSLTEIVAELRQHNQLNRMDSSLLECDDPDASVHSLHHNISVCSEACANVVEVQLGEERAKIVVLKQQIQSLQDQLNDLTLKSETEKQSLEKVISEREYDIFELKHRINEEIEEKNNMTIHFSDAMSKLNNEINELEQKLKDNNQQSRMVVEAKMQEIQTLQEEKLSLLQSLTDETNKLENVIKTLKAELDAEKTSKAKMRDDYENHMMKLNEKVLNRNNELVELQNDVFEKSDKIEALYSELRKEKQARDDLVVKHHNECEQMNERLLEKENTVKLKCDEIERLTERLHYNFDFIKELGREVDELKYAVTEQSETCRVLEGTKITMLEELQMKDKKLEELQKHLENMQNVHSEEKDRLEKDLDETTATVNSLQMQLHGELRFKIGLQEDYAQLEQTRASLSEEVEKLREEVHKLQNEIHHKDKTIEGMDLFLQEEKQINKKIKQECQNLNEKIKNLSEDVFVKNNEIKAIETELAQARKTFEEELLVKNDTIESVNQKLEELSEDVFVKNNEIKAIETELAEARKTFEEELRVKNDYIESVNQELKKLSEDVLVKNNEIKAIETELADTRKTFEEELRFKNDTIESVNQKLSNVIEEKDALEIKLNQTLKERDTIYYELSEKLNEILKLQEENSNLNETIQSYEKCKYDKFA
;
A
#
# COMPACT_ATOMS: atom_id res chain seq x y z
N MET A 1 -34.02 6.10 -45.32
CA MET A 1 -33.98 5.42 -44.00
C MET A 1 -34.37 3.95 -44.15
N LEU A 2 -33.89 3.02 -43.32
CA LEU A 2 -34.20 1.58 -43.40
C LEU A 2 -35.70 1.30 -43.16
N GLN A 3 -36.34 0.52 -44.04
CA GLN A 3 -37.77 0.21 -43.94
C GLN A 3 -38.12 -0.49 -42.62
N LYS A 4 -37.28 -1.43 -42.19
CA LYS A 4 -37.45 -2.12 -40.90
C LYS A 4 -37.54 -1.15 -39.71
N TRP A 5 -36.72 -0.10 -39.71
CA TRP A 5 -36.75 0.91 -38.66
C TRP A 5 -38.02 1.77 -38.73
N LYS A 6 -38.49 2.11 -39.93
CA LYS A 6 -39.76 2.82 -40.10
C LYS A 6 -40.94 2.02 -39.54
N ASP A 7 -40.95 0.71 -39.78
CA ASP A 7 -41.98 -0.19 -39.27
C ASP A 7 -41.93 -0.28 -37.73
N ILE A 8 -40.73 -0.35 -37.15
CA ILE A 8 -40.52 -0.34 -35.69
C ILE A 8 -41.05 0.94 -35.05
N ILE A 9 -40.74 2.11 -35.61
CA ILE A 9 -41.21 3.39 -35.09
C ILE A 9 -42.74 3.48 -35.21
N ALA A 10 -43.33 3.05 -36.33
CA ALA A 10 -44.78 3.04 -36.48
C ALA A 10 -45.45 2.10 -35.45
N ASN A 11 -44.88 0.90 -35.24
CA ASN A 11 -45.36 -0.04 -34.23
C ASN A 11 -45.25 0.55 -32.81
N TRP A 12 -44.15 1.22 -32.49
CA TRP A 12 -43.95 1.88 -31.21
C TRP A 12 -45.01 2.92 -30.91
N ILE A 13 -45.29 3.82 -31.85
CA ILE A 13 -46.32 4.85 -31.69
C ILE A 13 -47.70 4.19 -31.47
N ASN A 14 -47.99 3.13 -32.23
CA ASN A 14 -49.24 2.39 -32.13
C ASN A 14 -49.43 1.64 -30.79
N CYS A 15 -48.36 1.32 -30.05
CA CYS A 15 -48.46 0.57 -28.79
C CYS A 15 -49.14 1.34 -27.65
N TYR A 16 -49.07 2.67 -27.66
CA TYR A 16 -49.61 3.48 -26.58
C TYR A 16 -50.71 4.43 -27.03
N PHE A 17 -50.61 4.98 -28.25
CA PHE A 17 -51.46 6.09 -28.68
C PHE A 17 -52.63 5.68 -29.58
N ASN A 18 -52.87 4.38 -29.78
CA ASN A 18 -53.88 3.92 -30.74
C ASN A 18 -54.89 2.95 -30.11
N GLU A 19 -55.98 3.49 -29.57
CA GLU A 19 -57.17 2.72 -29.14
C GLU A 19 -58.15 2.41 -30.29
N SER A 20 -57.86 2.89 -31.51
CA SER A 20 -58.73 2.72 -32.68
C SER A 20 -58.35 1.49 -33.52
N GLU A 21 -59.33 0.82 -34.15
CA GLU A 21 -59.12 -0.38 -35.00
C GLU A 21 -58.23 -0.14 -36.25
N LYS A 22 -57.74 1.09 -36.49
CA LYS A 22 -56.86 1.44 -37.61
C LYS A 22 -55.44 1.75 -37.11
N ARG A 23 -54.52 0.78 -37.26
CA ARG A 23 -53.08 1.01 -37.07
C ARG A 23 -52.59 2.06 -38.06
N GLU A 24 -51.89 3.08 -37.56
CA GLU A 24 -51.22 4.04 -38.44
C GLU A 24 -50.02 3.36 -39.09
N GLU A 25 -50.06 3.19 -40.42
CA GLU A 25 -48.97 2.59 -41.18
C GLU A 25 -47.79 3.57 -41.41
N ARG A 26 -47.99 4.87 -41.18
CA ARG A 26 -46.97 5.91 -41.36
C ARG A 26 -46.96 6.91 -40.23
N VAL A 27 -45.75 7.33 -39.84
CA VAL A 27 -45.52 8.34 -38.81
C VAL A 27 -45.79 9.72 -39.37
N THR A 28 -46.62 10.51 -38.68
CA THR A 28 -46.97 11.88 -39.08
C THR A 28 -46.49 12.87 -38.02
N LEU A 29 -46.39 14.15 -38.38
CA LEU A 29 -46.10 15.21 -37.41
C LEU A 29 -47.16 15.26 -36.31
N GLU A 30 -48.42 14.98 -36.65
CA GLU A 30 -49.54 14.94 -35.70
C GLU A 30 -49.37 13.81 -34.67
N SER A 31 -48.95 12.61 -35.09
CA SER A 31 -48.71 11.52 -34.15
C SER A 31 -47.53 11.79 -33.22
N LEU A 32 -46.48 12.48 -33.68
CA LEU A 32 -45.39 12.94 -32.80
C LEU A 32 -45.83 14.05 -31.84
N LEU A 33 -46.69 14.98 -32.28
CA LEU A 33 -47.24 16.03 -31.42
C LEU A 33 -48.11 15.47 -30.30
N ASN A 34 -48.89 14.43 -30.58
CA ASN A 34 -49.71 13.76 -29.55
C ASN A 34 -48.83 13.16 -28.45
N ILE A 35 -47.71 12.53 -28.81
CA ILE A 35 -46.74 11.98 -27.85
C ILE A 35 -46.12 13.11 -27.02
N ILE A 36 -45.68 14.20 -27.67
CA ILE A 36 -45.08 15.35 -26.99
C ILE A 36 -46.10 16.02 -26.04
N SER A 37 -47.36 16.15 -26.43
CA SER A 37 -48.43 16.69 -25.58
C SER A 37 -48.63 15.84 -24.33
N HIS A 38 -48.67 14.51 -24.50
CA HIS A 38 -48.82 13.58 -23.40
C HIS A 38 -47.63 13.64 -22.43
N LEU A 39 -46.41 13.62 -22.96
CA LEU A 39 -45.20 13.76 -22.14
C LEU A 39 -45.19 15.08 -21.37
N ARG A 40 -45.59 16.19 -22.00
CA ARG A 40 -45.71 17.51 -21.35
C ARG A 40 -46.75 17.50 -20.21
N GLU A 41 -47.90 16.88 -20.43
CA GLU A 41 -48.99 16.82 -19.44
C GLU A 41 -48.65 15.93 -18.24
N ASN A 42 -47.89 14.85 -18.44
CA ASN A 42 -47.51 13.92 -17.37
C ASN A 42 -46.22 14.29 -16.62
N LEU A 43 -45.35 15.13 -17.19
CA LEU A 43 -44.04 15.50 -16.60
C LEU A 43 -44.07 16.79 -15.76
N SER A 44 -45.23 17.42 -15.56
CA SER A 44 -45.34 18.72 -14.85
C SER A 44 -45.28 18.65 -13.31
N LEU A 45 -44.73 17.59 -12.72
CA LEU A 45 -44.77 17.32 -11.27
C LEU A 45 -43.42 17.04 -10.58
N ASP A 46 -42.25 17.20 -11.22
CA ASP A 46 -40.94 16.87 -10.60
C ASP A 46 -39.83 17.92 -10.87
N GLU A 47 -38.98 18.18 -9.86
CA GLU A 47 -38.03 19.31 -9.75
C GLU A 47 -36.71 19.15 -10.54
N SER A 48 -36.53 18.06 -11.31
CA SER A 48 -35.30 17.87 -12.10
C SER A 48 -35.39 18.56 -13.47
N LYS A 49 -34.49 19.52 -13.75
CA LYS A 49 -34.49 20.33 -15.00
C LYS A 49 -34.39 19.50 -16.30
N SER A 50 -33.96 18.24 -16.25
CA SER A 50 -33.81 17.40 -17.45
C SER A 50 -35.13 16.73 -17.91
N SER A 51 -36.10 16.56 -17.01
CA SER A 51 -37.36 15.85 -17.27
C SER A 51 -38.53 16.75 -17.65
N ILE A 52 -38.47 18.05 -17.36
CA ILE A 52 -39.51 19.02 -17.71
C ILE A 52 -39.50 19.24 -19.23
N LEU A 53 -40.60 18.98 -19.92
CA LEU A 53 -40.75 19.21 -21.37
C LEU A 53 -41.71 20.38 -21.60
N GLU A 54 -41.24 21.50 -22.17
CA GLU A 54 -42.06 22.70 -22.41
C GLU A 54 -42.47 22.87 -23.88
N ALA A 55 -41.92 22.05 -24.78
CA ALA A 55 -42.23 22.08 -26.20
C ALA A 55 -43.73 21.89 -26.52
N HIS A 56 -44.26 22.77 -27.37
CA HIS A 56 -45.61 22.69 -27.93
C HIS A 56 -45.60 22.24 -29.40
N THR A 57 -44.44 22.30 -30.05
CA THR A 57 -44.23 21.79 -31.40
C THR A 57 -43.10 20.76 -31.46
N VAL A 58 -43.09 19.95 -32.53
CA VAL A 58 -42.01 18.98 -32.78
C VAL A 58 -40.66 19.69 -32.95
N GLU A 59 -40.66 20.88 -33.56
CA GLU A 59 -39.46 21.68 -33.76
C GLU A 59 -38.93 22.23 -32.42
N GLU A 60 -39.82 22.74 -31.56
CA GLU A 60 -39.46 23.17 -30.20
C GLU A 60 -38.89 22.01 -29.39
N PHE A 61 -39.43 20.79 -29.51
CA PHE A 61 -38.90 19.60 -28.84
C PHE A 61 -37.45 19.33 -29.22
N VAL A 62 -37.14 19.35 -30.52
CA VAL A 62 -35.76 19.16 -31.01
C VAL A 62 -34.85 20.26 -30.50
N ARG A 63 -35.28 21.54 -30.54
CA ARG A 63 -34.49 22.67 -30.05
C ARG A 63 -34.24 22.63 -28.54
N GLU A 64 -35.22 22.17 -27.77
CA GLU A 64 -35.17 22.11 -26.30
C GLU A 64 -34.30 20.94 -25.82
N LYS A 65 -34.50 19.73 -26.37
CA LYS A 65 -33.82 18.51 -25.90
C LYS A 65 -32.53 18.19 -26.63
N TYR A 66 -32.36 18.69 -27.85
CA TYR A 66 -31.21 18.42 -28.71
C TYR A 66 -30.71 19.74 -29.35
N PRO A 67 -30.23 20.71 -28.55
CA PRO A 67 -29.91 22.06 -29.03
C PRO A 67 -28.80 22.11 -30.10
N ASP A 68 -27.90 21.12 -30.13
CA ASP A 68 -26.82 20.99 -31.10
C ASP A 68 -27.22 20.21 -32.36
N PHE A 69 -28.39 19.57 -32.37
CA PHE A 69 -28.86 18.77 -33.48
C PHE A 69 -29.38 19.67 -34.61
N ARG A 70 -28.91 19.41 -35.84
CA ARG A 70 -29.37 20.08 -37.07
C ARG A 70 -29.55 19.05 -38.17
N PHE A 71 -30.60 19.23 -38.97
CA PHE A 71 -30.79 18.49 -40.23
C PHE A 71 -29.77 18.93 -41.28
N ASN A 72 -29.68 18.19 -42.38
CA ASN A 72 -28.73 18.50 -43.47
C ASN A 72 -28.95 19.89 -44.10
N ASN A 73 -30.16 20.45 -43.97
CA ASN A 73 -30.51 21.81 -44.40
C ASN A 73 -30.12 22.90 -43.37
N GLY A 74 -29.52 22.53 -42.23
CA GLY A 74 -29.15 23.45 -41.15
C GLY A 74 -30.32 23.89 -40.25
N SER A 75 -31.54 23.39 -40.48
CA SER A 75 -32.73 23.65 -39.68
C SER A 75 -32.92 22.62 -38.57
N ALA A 76 -33.75 22.95 -37.57
CA ALA A 76 -34.31 22.01 -36.60
C ALA A 76 -35.69 21.47 -37.03
N GLU A 77 -36.21 21.96 -38.17
CA GLU A 77 -37.50 21.56 -38.73
C GLU A 77 -37.33 20.42 -39.73
N ALA A 78 -38.10 19.34 -39.54
CA ALA A 78 -38.12 18.20 -40.45
C ALA A 78 -38.93 18.53 -41.71
N SER A 79 -38.28 18.52 -42.87
CA SER A 79 -38.84 18.91 -44.17
C SER A 79 -39.15 17.73 -45.09
N SER A 80 -38.66 16.53 -44.76
CA SER A 80 -38.88 15.30 -45.52
C SER A 80 -39.39 14.15 -44.64
N GLU A 81 -40.02 13.15 -45.26
CA GLU A 81 -40.51 11.96 -44.56
C GLU A 81 -39.40 11.26 -43.76
N ASP A 82 -38.20 11.12 -44.34
CA ASP A 82 -37.06 10.53 -43.65
C ASP A 82 -36.60 11.37 -42.44
N GLU A 83 -36.69 12.70 -42.50
CA GLU A 83 -36.39 13.58 -41.37
C GLU A 83 -37.44 13.46 -40.25
N ILE A 84 -38.72 13.28 -40.59
CA ILE A 84 -39.78 13.04 -39.60
C ILE A 84 -39.49 11.77 -38.79
N TYR A 85 -39.08 10.69 -39.46
CA TYR A 85 -38.69 9.48 -38.75
C TYR A 85 -37.40 9.65 -37.92
N VAL A 86 -36.48 10.56 -38.31
CA VAL A 86 -35.31 10.88 -37.47
C VAL A 86 -35.75 11.61 -36.20
N VAL A 87 -36.70 12.56 -36.30
CA VAL A 87 -37.29 13.17 -35.11
C VAL A 87 -38.01 12.14 -34.25
N ALA A 88 -38.79 11.26 -34.86
CA ALA A 88 -39.46 10.17 -34.16
C ALA A 88 -38.47 9.26 -33.41
N SER A 89 -37.28 9.04 -33.99
CA SER A 89 -36.21 8.25 -33.37
C SER A 89 -35.58 8.97 -32.19
N LEU A 90 -35.40 10.29 -32.28
CA LEU A 90 -34.95 11.13 -31.16
C LEU A 90 -36.00 11.18 -30.04
N LEU A 91 -37.28 11.26 -30.40
CA LEU A 91 -38.38 11.22 -29.44
C LEU A 91 -38.46 9.85 -28.75
N LEU A 92 -38.30 8.75 -29.48
CA LEU A 92 -38.18 7.40 -28.94
C LEU A 92 -36.99 7.31 -27.97
N TYR A 93 -35.81 7.82 -28.36
CA TYR A 93 -34.64 7.84 -27.48
C TYR A 93 -34.89 8.64 -26.20
N PHE A 94 -35.53 9.82 -26.31
CA PHE A 94 -35.95 10.61 -25.17
C PHE A 94 -36.88 9.80 -24.25
N VAL A 95 -37.86 9.10 -24.80
CA VAL A 95 -38.78 8.25 -24.03
C VAL A 95 -38.03 7.11 -23.33
N CYS A 96 -37.14 6.40 -24.03
CA CYS A 96 -36.43 5.27 -23.45
C CYS A 96 -35.44 5.70 -22.35
N VAL A 97 -34.64 6.73 -22.60
CA VAL A 97 -33.48 7.08 -21.77
C VAL A 97 -33.78 8.20 -20.77
N ASN A 98 -34.54 9.21 -21.19
CA ASN A 98 -34.69 10.45 -20.42
C ASN A 98 -36.07 10.59 -19.74
N SER A 99 -37.13 10.01 -20.31
CA SER A 99 -38.47 10.09 -19.75
C SER A 99 -38.64 9.18 -18.53
N LYS A 100 -39.34 9.67 -17.51
CA LYS A 100 -39.80 8.87 -16.35
C LYS A 100 -41.22 8.32 -16.55
N ASP A 101 -41.83 8.52 -17.72
CA ASP A 101 -43.17 8.01 -18.02
C ASP A 101 -43.18 6.48 -18.02
N VAL A 102 -43.74 5.91 -16.95
CA VAL A 102 -43.81 4.46 -16.73
C VAL A 102 -44.85 3.82 -17.65
N ASP A 103 -45.89 4.55 -18.04
CA ASP A 103 -47.02 4.01 -18.78
C ASP A 103 -46.65 3.77 -20.25
N ILE A 104 -45.97 4.73 -20.90
CA ILE A 104 -45.44 4.53 -22.26
C ILE A 104 -44.42 3.39 -22.26
N LYS A 105 -43.51 3.34 -21.29
CA LYS A 105 -42.50 2.27 -21.18
C LYS A 105 -43.14 0.90 -20.93
N HIS A 106 -44.18 0.84 -20.13
CA HIS A 106 -44.92 -0.39 -19.87
C HIS A 106 -45.62 -0.90 -21.14
N ALA A 107 -46.26 -0.02 -21.91
CA ALA A 107 -46.86 -0.39 -23.20
C ALA A 107 -45.82 -0.87 -24.21
N MET A 108 -44.63 -0.27 -24.23
CA MET A 108 -43.52 -0.75 -25.06
C MET A 108 -43.13 -2.18 -24.70
N CYS A 109 -42.93 -2.47 -23.42
CA CYS A 109 -42.52 -3.80 -22.98
C CYS A 109 -43.61 -4.88 -23.17
N SER A 110 -44.89 -4.48 -23.12
CA SER A 110 -46.02 -5.42 -23.21
C SER A 110 -46.56 -5.63 -24.62
N GLN A 111 -46.46 -4.63 -25.52
CA GLN A 111 -47.11 -4.67 -26.84
C GLN A 111 -46.15 -4.72 -28.04
N LEU A 112 -44.91 -4.22 -27.94
CA LEU A 112 -43.92 -4.40 -29.02
C LEU A 112 -43.39 -5.83 -29.04
N SER A 113 -43.04 -6.33 -30.23
CA SER A 113 -42.40 -7.64 -30.37
C SER A 113 -41.02 -7.65 -29.69
N SER A 114 -40.58 -8.81 -29.19
CA SER A 114 -39.27 -8.94 -28.55
C SER A 114 -38.11 -8.60 -29.50
N GLU A 115 -38.28 -8.85 -30.80
CA GLU A 115 -37.30 -8.47 -31.83
C GLU A 115 -37.21 -6.95 -31.98
N ASP A 116 -38.35 -6.25 -32.02
CA ASP A 116 -38.37 -4.78 -32.12
C ASP A 116 -37.81 -4.13 -30.85
N GLN A 117 -38.14 -4.68 -29.67
CA GLN A 117 -37.59 -4.23 -28.39
C GLN A 117 -36.06 -4.34 -28.37
N GLU A 118 -35.49 -5.45 -28.88
CA GLU A 118 -34.04 -5.64 -28.95
C GLU A 118 -33.37 -4.62 -29.88
N ILE A 119 -34.01 -4.33 -31.02
CA ILE A 119 -33.49 -3.36 -32.00
C ILE A 119 -33.57 -1.94 -31.44
N ILE A 120 -34.65 -1.56 -30.75
CA ILE A 120 -34.78 -0.28 -30.05
C ILE A 120 -33.72 -0.13 -28.96
N LEU A 121 -33.43 -1.20 -28.21
CA LEU A 121 -32.41 -1.20 -27.17
C LEU A 121 -31.01 -1.01 -27.76
N LYS A 122 -30.70 -1.73 -28.86
CA LYS A 122 -29.44 -1.57 -29.61
C LYS A 122 -29.27 -0.14 -30.12
N PHE A 123 -30.32 0.42 -30.75
CA PHE A 123 -30.32 1.82 -31.19
C PHE A 123 -30.05 2.78 -30.04
N SER A 124 -30.74 2.61 -28.91
CA SER A 124 -30.58 3.49 -27.75
C SER A 124 -29.17 3.43 -27.18
N LYS A 125 -28.54 2.25 -27.17
CA LYS A 125 -27.16 2.06 -26.71
C LYS A 125 -26.15 2.71 -27.67
N CYS A 126 -26.27 2.45 -28.98
CA CYS A 126 -25.40 3.06 -29.99
C CYS A 126 -25.47 4.59 -29.95
N LEU A 127 -26.68 5.15 -29.78
CA LEU A 127 -26.84 6.59 -29.72
C LEU A 127 -26.30 7.18 -28.41
N MET A 128 -26.41 6.49 -27.27
CA MET A 128 -25.90 6.94 -25.98
C MET A 128 -24.38 7.13 -25.94
N GLU A 129 -23.65 6.41 -26.78
CA GLU A 129 -22.18 6.53 -26.93
C GLU A 129 -21.78 7.77 -27.77
N CYS A 130 -22.73 8.46 -28.39
CA CYS A 130 -22.50 9.65 -29.22
C CYS A 130 -22.99 10.92 -28.51
N ALA A 131 -22.10 11.80 -28.05
CA ALA A 131 -22.49 13.14 -27.61
C ALA A 131 -21.42 14.17 -28.03
N PRO A 132 -21.76 15.24 -28.78
CA PRO A 132 -23.11 15.69 -29.19
C PRO A 132 -23.72 14.89 -30.35
N PHE A 133 -25.06 14.80 -30.41
CA PHE A 133 -25.78 14.05 -31.45
C PHE A 133 -25.88 14.82 -32.77
N THR A 134 -25.34 14.28 -33.86
CA THR A 134 -25.58 14.80 -35.21
C THR A 134 -26.59 13.98 -36.00
N TYR A 135 -27.14 14.53 -37.08
CA TYR A 135 -28.00 13.80 -38.02
C TYR A 135 -27.37 12.49 -38.52
N LYS A 136 -26.05 12.49 -38.76
CA LYS A 136 -25.31 11.31 -39.20
C LYS A 136 -25.20 10.25 -38.11
N ASP A 137 -25.04 10.66 -36.85
CA ASP A 137 -24.92 9.73 -35.74
C ASP A 137 -26.24 8.99 -35.50
N VAL A 138 -27.37 9.70 -35.59
CA VAL A 138 -28.70 9.07 -35.50
C VAL A 138 -28.90 8.07 -36.66
N GLN A 139 -28.51 8.43 -37.88
CA GLN A 139 -28.59 7.50 -39.02
C GLN A 139 -27.66 6.29 -38.88
N ALA A 140 -26.46 6.48 -38.36
CA ALA A 140 -25.50 5.41 -38.11
C ALA A 140 -26.05 4.45 -37.04
N ALA A 141 -26.55 4.98 -35.92
CA ALA A 141 -27.16 4.20 -34.85
C ALA A 141 -28.37 3.38 -35.35
N ILE A 142 -29.22 3.95 -36.20
CA ILE A 142 -30.35 3.24 -36.83
C ILE A 142 -29.83 2.09 -37.71
N THR A 143 -28.80 2.37 -38.51
CA THR A 143 -28.25 1.40 -39.47
C THR A 143 -27.59 0.23 -38.76
N GLU A 144 -26.83 0.50 -37.70
CA GLU A 144 -26.16 -0.49 -36.88
C GLU A 144 -27.17 -1.36 -36.12
N ALA A 145 -28.17 -0.73 -35.48
CA ALA A 145 -29.22 -1.44 -34.74
C ALA A 145 -30.03 -2.41 -35.63
N CYS A 146 -30.23 -2.05 -36.90
CA CYS A 146 -30.97 -2.88 -37.87
C CYS A 146 -30.09 -3.90 -38.62
N SER A 147 -28.77 -3.88 -38.45
CA SER A 147 -27.86 -4.79 -39.16
C SER A 147 -27.92 -6.21 -38.58
N GLN A 148 -28.25 -7.20 -39.42
CA GLN A 148 -28.23 -8.61 -39.02
C GLN A 148 -26.80 -9.15 -39.08
N HIS A 149 -26.28 -9.72 -37.98
CA HIS A 149 -25.04 -10.51 -37.97
C HIS A 149 -25.12 -11.65 -39.00
N SER A 150 -24.57 -11.41 -40.19
CA SER A 150 -24.46 -12.35 -41.30
C SER A 150 -23.03 -12.87 -41.34
N SER A 151 -22.71 -13.75 -40.38
CA SER A 151 -21.52 -14.60 -40.42
C SER A 151 -21.85 -15.99 -39.87
N ALA A 152 -21.44 -17.01 -40.61
CA ALA A 152 -21.52 -18.45 -40.37
C ALA A 152 -22.79 -19.19 -40.85
N ILE A 153 -22.57 -19.89 -41.97
CA ILE A 153 -23.41 -20.92 -42.59
C ILE A 153 -23.48 -22.16 -41.68
N GLY A 154 -24.69 -22.69 -41.45
CA GLY A 154 -24.95 -24.00 -40.83
C GLY A 154 -26.46 -24.23 -40.65
N PRO A 155 -27.03 -25.38 -41.04
CA PRO A 155 -28.47 -25.52 -41.20
C PRO A 155 -29.20 -25.75 -39.87
N SER A 156 -30.27 -25.00 -39.68
CA SER A 156 -31.47 -25.30 -38.87
C SER A 156 -31.25 -26.15 -37.61
N SER A 157 -30.84 -25.48 -36.54
CA SER A 157 -31.25 -25.83 -35.17
C SER A 157 -31.87 -24.56 -34.57
N SER A 158 -32.98 -24.74 -33.87
CA SER A 158 -33.72 -23.71 -33.15
C SER A 158 -32.80 -22.67 -32.50
N ARG A 159 -32.82 -21.43 -33.01
CA ARG A 159 -32.21 -20.27 -32.34
C ARG A 159 -33.02 -19.97 -31.07
N GLN A 160 -32.70 -20.67 -29.98
CA GLN A 160 -32.81 -20.06 -28.67
C GLN A 160 -31.73 -19.00 -28.58
N VAL A 161 -32.18 -17.78 -28.29
CA VAL A 161 -31.51 -16.71 -27.55
C VAL A 161 -29.99 -16.81 -27.55
N SER A 162 -29.31 -15.85 -28.18
CA SER A 162 -27.92 -15.54 -27.84
C SER A 162 -27.91 -15.02 -26.41
N GLU A 163 -27.92 -15.97 -25.50
CA GLU A 163 -27.82 -15.75 -24.09
C GLU A 163 -26.49 -15.04 -23.82
N THR A 164 -26.58 -13.85 -23.20
CA THR A 164 -25.40 -13.15 -22.67
C THR A 164 -24.52 -14.16 -21.93
N PRO A 165 -23.21 -14.22 -22.20
CA PRO A 165 -22.29 -15.17 -21.60
C PRO A 165 -22.54 -15.31 -20.09
N PRO A 166 -22.48 -16.52 -19.49
CA PRO A 166 -22.82 -16.73 -18.08
C PRO A 166 -22.18 -15.72 -17.11
N ALA A 167 -20.93 -15.32 -17.39
CA ALA A 167 -20.22 -14.29 -16.63
C ALA A 167 -20.88 -12.90 -16.71
N LEU A 168 -21.38 -12.49 -17.89
CA LEU A 168 -22.07 -11.20 -18.09
C LEU A 168 -23.50 -11.22 -17.53
N ARG A 169 -24.17 -12.37 -17.50
CA ARG A 169 -25.48 -12.51 -16.81
C ARG A 169 -25.35 -12.40 -15.31
N SER A 170 -24.32 -13.03 -14.73
CA SER A 170 -23.98 -12.89 -13.32
C SER A 170 -23.64 -11.43 -12.98
N LEU A 171 -22.83 -10.76 -13.79
CA LEU A 171 -22.46 -9.36 -13.58
C LEU A 171 -23.65 -8.41 -13.72
N HIS A 172 -24.53 -8.60 -14.71
CA HIS A 172 -25.75 -7.79 -14.83
C HIS A 172 -26.72 -8.00 -13.66
N GLY A 173 -26.86 -9.23 -13.17
CA GLY A 173 -27.65 -9.53 -11.97
C GLY A 173 -27.07 -8.85 -10.72
N GLU A 174 -25.73 -8.88 -10.60
CA GLU A 174 -24.99 -8.22 -9.53
C GLU A 174 -25.18 -6.70 -9.57
N VAL A 175 -24.94 -6.07 -10.72
CA VAL A 175 -25.11 -4.62 -10.91
C VAL A 175 -26.53 -4.18 -10.57
N ARG A 176 -27.56 -4.96 -10.98
CA ARG A 176 -28.95 -4.63 -10.67
C ARG A 176 -29.24 -4.71 -9.17
N ARG A 177 -28.65 -5.70 -8.48
CA ARG A 177 -28.79 -5.86 -7.03
C ARG A 177 -28.05 -4.77 -6.26
N LEU A 178 -26.84 -4.42 -6.70
CA LEU A 178 -26.05 -3.32 -6.15
C LEU A 178 -26.72 -1.97 -6.38
N GLN A 179 -27.35 -1.76 -7.54
CA GLN A 179 -28.13 -0.57 -7.82
C GLN A 179 -29.34 -0.46 -6.88
N ALA A 180 -30.09 -1.56 -6.68
CA ALA A 180 -31.20 -1.59 -5.74
C ALA A 180 -30.76 -1.35 -4.29
N ALA A 181 -29.61 -1.91 -3.88
CA ALA A 181 -29.04 -1.69 -2.57
C ALA A 181 -28.59 -0.23 -2.37
N LEU A 182 -28.00 0.38 -3.40
CA LEU A 182 -27.60 1.79 -3.39
C LEU A 182 -28.82 2.72 -3.30
N ASP A 183 -29.89 2.42 -4.04
CA ASP A 183 -31.12 3.23 -4.00
C ASP A 183 -31.82 3.10 -2.65
N ALA A 184 -31.79 1.92 -2.01
CA ALA A 184 -32.28 1.71 -0.65
C ALA A 184 -31.45 2.50 0.39
N GLU A 185 -30.11 2.44 0.31
CA GLU A 185 -29.23 3.20 1.23
C GLU A 185 -29.43 4.71 1.09
N ARG A 186 -29.60 5.21 -0.15
CA ARG A 186 -29.92 6.63 -0.41
C ARG A 186 -31.25 7.03 0.20
N PHE A 187 -32.26 6.19 0.09
CA PHE A 187 -33.57 6.41 0.69
C PHE A 187 -33.47 6.47 2.23
N ASP A 188 -32.84 5.46 2.84
CA ASP A 188 -32.67 5.38 4.30
C ASP A 188 -31.89 6.57 4.85
N ARG A 189 -30.81 6.98 4.15
CA ARG A 189 -30.01 8.14 4.52
C ARG A 189 -30.84 9.43 4.46
N ASN A 190 -31.63 9.64 3.41
CA ASN A 190 -32.49 10.82 3.29
C ASN A 190 -33.56 10.82 4.38
N TYR A 191 -34.20 9.68 4.62
CA TYR A 191 -35.19 9.52 5.68
C TYR A 191 -34.62 9.87 7.06
N LEU A 192 -33.45 9.29 7.42
CA LEU A 192 -32.79 9.59 8.68
C LEU A 192 -32.38 11.06 8.80
N GLN A 193 -31.98 11.68 7.70
CA GLN A 193 -31.57 13.08 7.66
C GLN A 193 -32.78 14.02 7.85
N GLU A 194 -33.94 13.68 7.31
CA GLU A 194 -35.21 14.38 7.56
C GLU A 194 -35.70 14.20 8.99
N GLU A 195 -35.71 12.97 9.51
CA GLU A 195 -36.13 12.71 10.89
C GLU A 195 -35.20 13.39 11.90
N LEU A 196 -33.88 13.37 11.67
CA LEU A 196 -32.93 14.13 12.48
C LEU A 196 -33.22 15.64 12.45
N ALA A 197 -33.60 16.20 11.29
CA ALA A 197 -33.96 17.62 11.18
C ALA A 197 -35.25 17.94 11.95
N ARG A 198 -36.27 17.09 11.86
CA ARG A 198 -37.54 17.22 12.59
C ARG A 198 -37.31 17.13 14.10
N THR A 199 -36.53 16.15 14.56
CA THR A 199 -36.22 15.97 15.98
C THR A 199 -35.39 17.13 16.53
N ASN A 200 -34.43 17.65 15.76
CA ASN A 200 -33.68 18.86 16.15
C ASN A 200 -34.59 20.06 16.34
N LEU A 201 -35.56 20.27 15.45
CA LEU A 201 -36.53 21.36 15.58
C LEU A 201 -37.42 21.19 16.82
N ARG A 202 -37.84 19.95 17.13
CA ARG A 202 -38.59 19.60 18.34
C ARG A 202 -37.78 19.86 19.61
N VAL A 203 -36.51 19.45 19.64
CA VAL A 203 -35.58 19.73 20.76
C VAL A 203 -35.41 21.23 20.97
N GLU A 204 -35.23 22.01 19.91
CA GLU A 204 -35.08 23.47 20.01
C GLU A 204 -36.35 24.12 20.57
N LYS A 205 -37.53 23.67 20.12
CA LYS A 205 -38.82 24.16 20.63
C LYS A 205 -38.99 23.84 22.12
N LEU A 206 -38.81 22.58 22.52
CA LEU A 206 -38.94 22.13 23.91
C LEU A 206 -37.93 22.83 24.83
N ALA A 207 -36.72 23.11 24.34
CA ALA A 207 -35.72 23.88 25.08
C ALA A 207 -36.17 25.34 25.31
N LYS A 208 -36.79 25.97 24.31
CA LYS A 208 -37.38 27.32 24.44
C LYS A 208 -38.55 27.31 25.42
N ASP A 209 -39.47 26.36 25.31
CA ASP A 209 -40.63 26.22 26.19
C ASP A 209 -40.19 25.99 27.66
N LYS A 210 -39.17 25.16 27.88
CA LYS A 210 -38.56 24.95 29.21
C LYS A 210 -38.02 26.25 29.80
N GLU A 211 -37.31 27.06 29.01
CA GLU A 211 -36.74 28.32 29.50
C GLU A 211 -37.82 29.38 29.75
N GLN A 212 -38.86 29.40 28.91
CA GLN A 212 -40.06 30.21 29.08
C GLN A 212 -40.76 29.87 30.41
N TYR A 213 -41.01 28.59 30.70
CA TYR A 213 -41.66 28.18 31.96
C TYR A 213 -40.82 28.52 33.19
N LYS A 214 -39.49 28.38 33.14
CA LYS A 214 -38.62 28.84 34.24
C LYS A 214 -38.76 30.34 34.49
N LEU A 215 -38.80 31.15 33.43
CA LEU A 215 -38.96 32.60 33.56
C LEU A 215 -40.32 32.97 34.14
N GLU A 216 -41.39 32.31 33.68
CA GLU A 216 -42.75 32.48 34.22
C GLU A 216 -42.85 32.07 35.69
N MET A 217 -42.19 30.97 36.08
CA MET A 217 -42.09 30.55 37.47
C MET A 217 -41.35 31.58 38.34
N VAL A 218 -40.24 32.15 37.87
CA VAL A 218 -39.52 33.21 38.59
C VAL A 218 -40.43 34.43 38.77
N ASN A 219 -41.15 34.83 37.72
CA ASN A 219 -42.10 35.94 37.78
C ASN A 219 -43.28 35.66 38.73
N LEU A 220 -43.80 34.42 38.77
CA LEU A 220 -44.83 34.00 39.70
C LEU A 220 -44.33 33.94 41.13
N LYS A 221 -43.13 33.40 41.38
CA LYS A 221 -42.47 33.41 42.70
C LYS A 221 -42.25 34.84 43.20
N ALA A 222 -41.85 35.76 42.32
CA ALA A 222 -41.73 37.19 42.65
C ALA A 222 -43.09 37.82 42.99
N LYS A 223 -44.15 37.53 42.22
CA LYS A 223 -45.52 38.00 42.51
C LYS A 223 -46.05 37.46 43.84
N ILE A 224 -45.86 36.16 44.11
CA ILE A 224 -46.24 35.53 45.39
C ILE A 224 -45.49 36.20 46.55
N SER A 225 -44.18 36.43 46.40
CA SER A 225 -43.36 37.12 47.41
C SER A 225 -43.83 38.56 47.67
N MET A 226 -44.27 39.28 46.64
CA MET A 226 -44.85 40.63 46.79
C MET A 226 -46.21 40.61 47.51
N CYS A 227 -47.05 39.58 47.29
CA CYS A 227 -48.31 39.42 47.99
C CYS A 227 -48.12 39.08 49.48
N CYS A 228 -47.07 38.36 49.86
CA CYS A 228 -46.76 38.03 51.26
C CYS A 228 -46.08 39.17 52.04
N GLY A 229 -45.66 40.26 51.39
CA GLY A 229 -44.95 41.39 52.01
C GLY A 229 -45.82 42.61 52.38
N GLN A 230 -47.11 42.61 52.04
CA GLN A 230 -48.02 43.75 52.25
C GLN A 230 -49.06 43.49 53.36
N GLU A 231 -48.61 43.07 54.54
CA GLU A 231 -49.46 43.06 55.74
C GLU A 231 -49.32 44.37 56.52
N LYS A 232 -49.94 45.45 56.03
CA LYS A 232 -50.35 46.60 56.84
C LYS A 232 -51.62 47.20 56.23
N ASP A 233 -52.77 46.58 56.48
CA ASP A 233 -54.03 47.25 56.84
C ASP A 233 -55.18 46.22 57.00
N ALA A 234 -55.79 46.23 58.18
CA ALA A 234 -56.53 45.12 58.77
C ALA A 234 -58.01 44.98 58.35
N GLN A 235 -58.34 45.07 57.05
CA GLN A 235 -59.75 44.89 56.60
C GLN A 235 -59.98 44.05 55.33
N ALA A 236 -58.97 43.35 54.79
CA ALA A 236 -59.13 42.52 53.58
C ALA A 236 -58.42 41.14 53.62
N GLY A 237 -58.43 40.46 54.77
CA GLY A 237 -57.67 39.22 54.99
C GLY A 237 -58.07 38.02 54.11
N ASP A 238 -59.35 37.83 53.80
CA ASP A 238 -59.80 36.65 53.03
C ASP A 238 -59.48 36.73 51.53
N ALA A 239 -59.57 37.92 50.92
CA ALA A 239 -59.33 38.08 49.49
C ALA A 239 -57.84 37.94 49.11
N ALA A 240 -56.93 38.40 49.99
CA ALA A 240 -55.49 38.28 49.78
C ALA A 240 -54.99 36.83 49.92
N ALA A 241 -55.55 36.08 50.88
CA ALA A 241 -55.26 34.65 51.06
C ALA A 241 -55.74 33.82 49.86
N GLU A 242 -56.94 34.08 49.35
CA GLU A 242 -57.47 33.39 48.17
C GLU A 242 -56.68 33.71 46.89
N SER A 243 -56.25 34.96 46.72
CA SER A 243 -55.37 35.36 45.61
C SER A 243 -54.00 34.66 45.67
N THR A 244 -53.42 34.55 46.86
CA THR A 244 -52.12 33.88 47.06
C THR A 244 -52.23 32.38 46.81
N ALA A 245 -53.32 31.74 47.24
CA ALA A 245 -53.60 30.33 46.96
C ALA A 245 -53.81 30.04 45.46
N LYS A 246 -54.45 30.96 44.71
CA LYS A 246 -54.57 30.86 43.23
C LYS A 246 -53.21 30.95 42.55
N LEU A 247 -52.35 31.87 42.98
CA LEU A 247 -50.98 32.00 42.45
C LEU A 247 -50.12 30.77 42.79
N MET A 248 -50.27 30.17 43.98
CA MET A 248 -49.58 28.93 44.32
C MET A 248 -50.02 27.75 43.46
N ARG A 249 -51.32 27.57 43.18
CA ARG A 249 -51.77 26.54 42.23
C ARG A 249 -51.25 26.76 40.82
N GLN A 250 -51.17 28.01 40.36
CA GLN A 250 -50.58 28.33 39.05
C GLN A 250 -49.08 28.02 39.00
N LEU A 251 -48.39 28.19 40.13
CA LEU A 251 -46.99 27.81 40.27
C LEU A 251 -46.82 26.29 40.21
N GLU A 252 -47.66 25.53 40.92
CA GLU A 252 -47.66 24.06 40.88
C GLU A 252 -47.94 23.53 39.46
N ASP A 253 -48.94 24.08 38.74
CA ASP A 253 -49.26 23.70 37.35
C ASP A 253 -48.08 24.01 36.40
N LEU A 254 -47.37 25.13 36.59
CA LEU A 254 -46.16 25.42 35.82
C LEU A 254 -44.98 24.52 36.18
N GLU A 255 -44.83 24.14 37.46
CA GLU A 255 -43.81 23.20 37.90
C GLU A 255 -44.04 21.81 37.28
N GLU A 256 -45.30 21.35 37.24
CA GLU A 256 -45.67 20.09 36.59
C GLU A 256 -45.42 20.15 35.07
N ARG A 257 -45.82 21.22 34.40
CA ARG A 257 -45.53 21.42 32.95
C ARG A 257 -44.04 21.50 32.66
N LEU A 258 -43.24 22.11 33.53
CA LEU A 258 -41.78 22.17 33.38
C LEU A 258 -41.18 20.75 33.45
N VAL A 259 -41.62 19.94 34.42
CA VAL A 259 -41.17 18.54 34.55
C VAL A 259 -41.59 17.71 33.34
N GLN A 260 -42.83 17.86 32.88
CA GLN A 260 -43.32 17.15 31.70
C GLN A 260 -42.56 17.56 30.43
N THR A 261 -42.30 18.85 30.24
CA THR A 261 -41.50 19.37 29.12
C THR A 261 -40.05 18.91 29.20
N GLN A 262 -39.49 18.79 30.41
CA GLN A 262 -38.15 18.24 30.62
C GLN A 262 -38.08 16.76 30.20
N GLY A 263 -39.06 15.93 30.57
CA GLY A 263 -39.12 14.54 30.12
C GLY A 263 -39.20 14.42 28.60
N GLN A 264 -40.09 15.21 27.97
CA GLN A 264 -40.20 15.25 26.49
C GLN A 264 -38.91 15.72 25.80
N LEU A 265 -38.18 16.66 26.42
CA LEU A 265 -36.90 17.14 25.90
C LEU A 265 -35.83 16.05 25.97
N ASP A 266 -35.79 15.29 27.06
CA ASP A 266 -34.83 14.19 27.26
C ASP A 266 -35.11 13.05 26.26
N ASP A 267 -36.38 12.68 26.05
CA ASP A 267 -36.80 11.71 25.03
C ASP A 267 -36.41 12.17 23.61
N ALA A 268 -36.69 13.43 23.27
CA ALA A 268 -36.34 13.99 21.96
C ALA A 268 -34.82 14.10 21.75
N GLN A 269 -34.04 14.34 22.81
CA GLN A 269 -32.58 14.34 22.75
C GLN A 269 -32.03 12.93 22.53
N TYR A 270 -32.62 11.93 23.18
CA TYR A 270 -32.26 10.53 22.96
C TYR A 270 -32.56 10.07 21.52
N GLU A 271 -33.74 10.41 20.98
CA GLU A 271 -34.09 10.15 19.57
C GLU A 271 -33.09 10.82 18.60
N ARG A 272 -32.77 12.10 18.84
CA ARG A 272 -31.79 12.84 18.03
C ARG A 272 -30.43 12.16 18.02
N ASP A 273 -29.94 11.77 19.20
CA ASP A 273 -28.62 11.15 19.33
C ASP A 273 -28.58 9.76 18.67
N THR A 274 -29.70 9.03 18.73
CA THR A 274 -29.88 7.75 18.02
C THR A 274 -29.82 7.95 16.49
N TYR A 275 -30.58 8.89 15.93
CA TYR A 275 -30.53 9.18 14.50
C TYR A 275 -29.15 9.68 14.06
N LYS A 276 -28.50 10.52 14.88
CA LYS A 276 -27.15 11.02 14.62
C LYS A 276 -26.11 9.91 14.64
N ALA A 277 -26.21 8.96 15.56
CA ALA A 277 -25.35 7.78 15.59
C ALA A 277 -25.53 6.95 14.32
N LYS A 278 -26.77 6.67 13.92
CA LYS A 278 -27.08 5.87 12.73
C LYS A 278 -26.61 6.52 11.43
N ILE A 279 -26.72 7.84 11.30
CA ILE A 279 -26.15 8.58 10.17
C ILE A 279 -24.62 8.50 10.14
N ASN A 280 -23.97 8.51 11.31
CA ASN A 280 -22.51 8.38 11.38
C ASN A 280 -22.05 6.96 11.03
N GLU A 281 -22.80 5.92 11.44
CA GLU A 281 -22.55 4.53 11.03
C GLU A 281 -22.63 4.38 9.51
N LEU A 282 -23.71 4.86 8.88
CA LEU A 282 -23.85 4.84 7.41
C LEU A 282 -22.71 5.60 6.70
N LYS A 283 -22.25 6.72 7.28
CA LYS A 283 -21.07 7.45 6.74
C LYS A 283 -19.78 6.63 6.83
N GLN A 284 -19.55 5.95 7.95
CA GLN A 284 -18.37 5.09 8.12
C GLN A 284 -18.41 3.91 7.15
N GLU A 285 -19.57 3.28 6.96
CA GLU A 285 -19.75 2.22 5.98
C GLU A 285 -19.49 2.72 4.55
N ARG A 286 -20.04 3.89 4.18
CA ARG A 286 -19.74 4.52 2.89
C ARG A 286 -18.24 4.76 2.71
N ASP A 287 -17.56 5.33 3.70
CA ASP A 287 -16.13 5.62 3.60
C ASP A 287 -15.30 4.34 3.44
N LYS A 288 -15.70 3.27 4.13
CA LYS A 288 -15.14 1.93 3.95
C LYS A 288 -15.35 1.41 2.52
N TRP A 289 -16.58 1.46 1.99
CA TRP A 289 -16.88 1.05 0.63
C TRP A 289 -16.14 1.88 -0.43
N VAL A 290 -15.97 3.17 -0.20
CA VAL A 290 -15.17 4.04 -1.09
C VAL A 290 -13.71 3.63 -1.08
N ALA A 291 -13.13 3.32 0.08
CA ALA A 291 -11.76 2.83 0.18
C ALA A 291 -11.58 1.47 -0.52
N GLU A 292 -12.50 0.53 -0.31
CA GLU A 292 -12.51 -0.78 -0.98
C GLU A 292 -12.67 -0.62 -2.50
N SER A 293 -13.54 0.27 -2.96
CA SER A 293 -13.72 0.58 -4.38
C SER A 293 -12.45 1.18 -5.01
N GLN A 294 -11.76 2.08 -4.31
CA GLN A 294 -10.48 2.63 -4.77
C GLN A 294 -9.39 1.56 -4.85
N GLN A 295 -9.33 0.66 -3.87
CA GLN A 295 -8.41 -0.46 -3.86
C GLN A 295 -8.68 -1.42 -5.04
N GLU A 296 -9.94 -1.76 -5.29
CA GLU A 296 -10.31 -2.65 -6.39
C GLU A 296 -10.09 -1.99 -7.76
N ALA A 297 -10.33 -0.68 -7.88
CA ALA A 297 -10.00 0.09 -9.08
C ALA A 297 -8.48 0.10 -9.34
N ALA A 298 -7.66 0.27 -8.31
CA ALA A 298 -6.20 0.21 -8.43
C ALA A 298 -5.74 -1.19 -8.87
N ARG A 299 -6.33 -2.25 -8.29
CA ARG A 299 -6.07 -3.65 -8.67
C ARG A 299 -6.46 -3.94 -10.10
N ALA A 300 -7.63 -3.47 -10.54
CA ALA A 300 -8.08 -3.60 -11.92
C ALA A 300 -7.13 -2.88 -12.89
N SER A 301 -6.67 -1.67 -12.55
CA SER A 301 -5.69 -0.94 -13.34
C SER A 301 -4.35 -1.68 -13.45
N GLN A 302 -3.89 -2.30 -12.36
CA GLN A 302 -2.69 -3.13 -12.37
C GLN A 302 -2.84 -4.35 -13.29
N LEU A 303 -3.94 -5.09 -13.16
CA LEU A 303 -4.24 -6.26 -14.01
C LEU A 303 -4.36 -5.87 -15.49
N CYS A 304 -4.94 -4.70 -15.80
CA CYS A 304 -4.96 -4.17 -17.16
C CYS A 304 -3.55 -3.92 -17.70
N SER A 305 -2.66 -3.32 -16.90
CA SER A 305 -1.27 -3.09 -17.29
C SER A 305 -0.50 -4.40 -17.51
N GLU A 306 -0.72 -5.40 -16.65
CA GLU A 306 -0.12 -6.75 -16.79
C GLU A 306 -0.63 -7.44 -18.07
N LEU A 307 -1.93 -7.37 -18.35
CA LEU A 307 -2.52 -7.91 -19.57
C LEU A 307 -1.97 -7.23 -20.84
N GLU A 308 -1.76 -5.92 -20.80
CA GLU A 308 -1.11 -5.19 -21.90
C GLU A 308 0.34 -5.59 -22.10
N ALA A 309 1.09 -5.81 -21.01
CA ALA A 309 2.47 -6.31 -21.09
C ALA A 309 2.52 -7.70 -21.73
N GLU A 310 1.65 -8.61 -21.31
CA GLU A 310 1.50 -9.94 -21.90
C GLU A 310 1.11 -9.88 -23.39
N ARG A 311 0.17 -9.00 -23.76
CA ARG A 311 -0.18 -8.79 -25.18
C ARG A 311 1.02 -8.35 -26.01
N ARG A 312 1.87 -7.45 -25.50
CA ARG A 312 3.10 -7.01 -26.17
C ARG A 312 4.10 -8.17 -26.27
N GLN A 313 4.23 -8.99 -25.25
CA GLN A 313 5.11 -10.16 -25.25
C GLN A 313 4.65 -11.23 -26.25
N VAL A 314 3.34 -11.51 -26.32
CA VAL A 314 2.76 -12.40 -27.34
C VAL A 314 2.98 -11.84 -28.75
N GLN A 315 2.85 -10.53 -28.96
CA GLN A 315 3.17 -9.91 -30.25
C GLN A 315 4.64 -10.10 -30.63
N SER A 316 5.57 -9.81 -29.72
CA SER A 316 7.01 -10.02 -29.91
C SER A 316 7.35 -11.48 -30.24
N LEU A 317 6.77 -12.44 -29.52
CA LEU A 317 6.94 -13.87 -29.82
C LEU A 317 6.34 -14.24 -31.18
N THR A 318 5.22 -13.63 -31.56
CA THR A 318 4.58 -13.86 -32.87
C THR A 318 5.47 -13.36 -34.01
N GLU A 319 6.11 -12.20 -33.83
CA GLU A 319 7.10 -11.64 -34.76
C GLU A 319 8.32 -12.56 -34.89
N ILE A 320 8.88 -13.04 -33.78
CA ILE A 320 10.00 -13.99 -33.79
C ILE A 320 9.62 -15.31 -34.50
N VAL A 321 8.41 -15.83 -34.26
CA VAL A 321 7.91 -17.03 -34.96
C VAL A 321 7.75 -16.77 -36.46
N ALA A 322 7.32 -15.57 -36.85
CA ALA A 322 7.23 -15.18 -38.25
C ALA A 322 8.63 -15.08 -38.90
N GLU A 323 9.60 -14.47 -38.23
CA GLU A 323 11.00 -14.39 -38.67
C GLU A 323 11.65 -15.78 -38.79
N LEU A 324 11.42 -16.68 -37.83
CA LEU A 324 11.91 -18.06 -37.88
C LEU A 324 11.28 -18.85 -39.03
N ARG A 325 9.97 -18.66 -39.29
CA ARG A 325 9.30 -19.26 -40.45
C ARG A 325 9.85 -18.72 -41.76
N GLN A 326 10.14 -17.42 -41.84
CA GLN A 326 10.75 -16.79 -43.00
C GLN A 326 12.19 -17.26 -43.23
N HIS A 327 12.99 -17.39 -42.16
CA HIS A 327 14.35 -17.94 -42.20
C HIS A 327 14.37 -19.40 -42.66
N ASN A 328 13.44 -20.23 -42.17
CA ASN A 328 13.29 -21.62 -42.63
C ASN A 328 12.84 -21.72 -44.10
N GLN A 329 12.00 -20.78 -44.58
CA GLN A 329 11.65 -20.69 -45.99
C GLN A 329 12.82 -20.25 -46.88
N LEU A 330 13.64 -19.29 -46.42
CA LEU A 330 14.82 -18.80 -47.16
C LEU A 330 15.93 -19.85 -47.25
N ASN A 331 16.10 -20.68 -46.23
CA ASN A 331 17.14 -21.72 -46.18
C ASN A 331 16.74 -23.06 -46.82
N ARG A 332 15.55 -23.18 -47.44
CA ARG A 332 15.06 -24.41 -48.11
C ARG A 332 15.35 -25.70 -47.33
N MET A 333 15.06 -25.72 -46.02
CA MET A 333 14.96 -26.96 -45.28
C MET A 333 13.57 -27.55 -45.53
N ASP A 334 13.35 -28.02 -46.76
CA ASP A 334 12.16 -28.78 -47.12
C ASP A 334 12.29 -30.15 -46.45
N SER A 335 11.42 -30.42 -45.49
CA SER A 335 11.50 -31.57 -44.58
C SER A 335 11.12 -32.90 -45.26
N SER A 336 11.40 -33.04 -46.56
CA SER A 336 11.03 -34.16 -47.43
C SER A 336 12.22 -34.83 -48.16
N LEU A 337 13.48 -34.58 -47.73
CA LEU A 337 14.69 -35.15 -48.36
C LEU A 337 15.56 -35.99 -47.40
N LEU A 338 14.98 -36.49 -46.30
CA LEU A 338 15.58 -37.52 -45.45
C LEU A 338 15.01 -38.90 -45.82
N GLU A 339 15.25 -39.33 -47.05
CA GLU A 339 15.27 -40.75 -47.40
C GLU A 339 16.73 -41.15 -47.58
N CYS A 340 17.22 -41.93 -46.62
CA CYS A 340 18.49 -42.63 -46.71
C CYS A 340 18.37 -43.69 -47.81
N ASP A 341 19.21 -43.60 -48.84
CA ASP A 341 19.48 -44.74 -49.72
C ASP A 341 20.98 -44.84 -50.06
N ASP A 342 21.39 -46.10 -50.16
CA ASP A 342 22.71 -46.72 -50.14
C ASP A 342 23.76 -46.17 -51.14
N PRO A 343 25.08 -46.29 -50.84
CA PRO A 343 26.16 -45.92 -51.73
C PRO A 343 26.62 -47.13 -52.55
N ASP A 344 26.05 -47.36 -53.73
CA ASP A 344 26.76 -48.04 -54.83
C ASP A 344 25.96 -48.00 -56.15
N ALA A 345 26.36 -47.13 -57.07
CA ALA A 345 26.08 -47.30 -58.50
C ALA A 345 26.95 -46.38 -59.37
N SER A 346 28.03 -46.96 -59.88
CA SER A 346 28.38 -46.93 -61.32
C SER A 346 28.59 -45.56 -61.99
N VAL A 347 29.85 -45.26 -62.33
CA VAL A 347 30.21 -44.98 -63.75
C VAL A 347 31.58 -45.60 -64.08
N HIS A 348 31.55 -46.78 -64.70
CA HIS A 348 32.61 -47.25 -65.60
C HIS A 348 32.44 -46.60 -66.97
N SER A 349 33.52 -46.10 -67.58
CA SER A 349 33.75 -45.93 -69.04
C SER A 349 34.92 -44.96 -69.24
N LEU A 350 36.15 -45.37 -69.58
CA LEU A 350 36.54 -45.70 -70.95
C LEU A 350 37.89 -46.43 -70.96
N HIS A 351 37.90 -47.63 -71.56
CA HIS A 351 39.08 -48.22 -72.17
C HIS A 351 39.12 -47.80 -73.64
N HIS A 352 40.23 -47.24 -74.14
CA HIS A 352 40.78 -47.64 -75.45
C HIS A 352 42.21 -47.14 -75.72
N ASN A 353 43.10 -48.12 -75.84
CA ASN A 353 44.09 -48.29 -76.91
C ASN A 353 45.11 -47.18 -77.18
N ILE A 354 46.27 -47.37 -76.54
CA ILE A 354 47.58 -46.98 -77.08
C ILE A 354 47.85 -47.84 -78.32
N SER A 355 47.80 -47.21 -79.49
CA SER A 355 48.36 -47.77 -80.73
C SER A 355 49.08 -46.64 -81.48
N VAL A 356 50.41 -46.74 -81.48
CA VAL A 356 51.35 -46.18 -82.44
C VAL A 356 51.34 -44.64 -82.61
N CYS A 357 52.33 -44.01 -81.98
CA CYS A 357 52.72 -42.62 -82.23
C CYS A 357 53.11 -42.39 -83.69
N SER A 358 52.52 -41.37 -84.31
CA SER A 358 53.21 -40.50 -85.25
C SER A 358 53.44 -39.15 -84.57
N GLU A 359 54.54 -38.49 -84.92
CA GLU A 359 55.18 -37.33 -84.27
C GLU A 359 54.28 -36.10 -84.04
N ALA A 360 53.09 -36.05 -84.64
CA ALA A 360 52.11 -34.97 -84.46
C ALA A 360 51.37 -35.00 -83.09
N CYS A 361 51.20 -36.17 -82.47
CA CYS A 361 50.46 -36.29 -81.20
C CYS A 361 51.26 -35.77 -79.99
N ALA A 362 52.59 -35.78 -80.04
CA ALA A 362 53.45 -35.30 -78.95
C ALA A 362 53.28 -33.78 -78.72
N ASN A 363 53.22 -33.00 -79.80
CA ASN A 363 53.10 -31.54 -79.73
C ASN A 363 51.73 -31.08 -79.19
N VAL A 364 50.65 -31.81 -79.50
CA VAL A 364 49.30 -31.48 -78.99
C VAL A 364 49.19 -31.76 -77.49
N VAL A 365 49.76 -32.88 -77.03
CA VAL A 365 49.82 -33.20 -75.60
C VAL A 365 50.67 -32.18 -74.85
N GLU A 366 51.76 -31.71 -75.43
CA GLU A 366 52.63 -30.71 -74.80
C GLU A 366 51.97 -29.33 -74.67
N VAL A 367 51.21 -28.89 -75.68
CA VAL A 367 50.41 -27.65 -75.59
C VAL A 367 49.30 -27.78 -74.56
N GLN A 368 48.56 -28.90 -74.53
CA GLN A 368 47.52 -29.14 -73.52
C GLN A 368 48.10 -29.20 -72.10
N LEU A 369 49.25 -29.83 -71.92
CA LEU A 369 49.96 -29.81 -70.64
C LEU A 369 50.44 -28.39 -70.28
N GLY A 370 50.83 -27.57 -71.26
CA GLY A 370 51.16 -26.17 -71.07
C GLY A 370 49.96 -25.33 -70.59
N GLU A 371 48.79 -25.52 -71.20
CA GLU A 371 47.54 -24.87 -70.81
C GLU A 371 47.08 -25.30 -69.41
N GLU A 372 47.14 -26.60 -69.09
CA GLU A 372 46.80 -27.10 -67.75
C GLU A 372 47.80 -26.61 -66.69
N ARG A 373 49.09 -26.52 -67.01
CA ARG A 373 50.09 -25.90 -66.12
C ARG A 373 49.78 -24.42 -65.87
N ALA A 374 49.36 -23.67 -66.89
CA ALA A 374 48.96 -22.27 -66.73
C ALA A 374 47.70 -22.14 -65.85
N LYS A 375 46.70 -23.00 -66.04
CA LYS A 375 45.50 -23.05 -65.16
C LYS A 375 45.87 -23.37 -63.71
N ILE A 376 46.79 -24.31 -63.49
CA ILE A 376 47.28 -24.65 -62.14
C ILE A 376 47.95 -23.43 -61.48
N VAL A 377 48.72 -22.63 -62.21
CA VAL A 377 49.34 -21.42 -61.66
C VAL A 377 48.29 -20.37 -61.26
N VAL A 378 47.27 -20.16 -62.09
CA VAL A 378 46.16 -19.23 -61.78
C VAL A 378 45.38 -19.72 -60.56
N LEU A 379 45.06 -21.01 -60.50
CA LEU A 379 44.37 -21.60 -59.34
C LEU A 379 45.22 -21.48 -58.06
N LYS A 380 46.54 -21.67 -58.14
CA LYS A 380 47.44 -21.45 -57.00
C LYS A 380 47.42 -19.99 -56.52
N GLN A 381 47.42 -19.02 -57.44
CA GLN A 381 47.29 -17.61 -57.08
C GLN A 381 45.94 -17.28 -56.44
N GLN A 382 44.85 -17.88 -56.94
CA GLN A 382 43.51 -17.72 -56.35
C GLN A 382 43.42 -18.34 -54.96
N ILE A 383 43.98 -19.54 -54.76
CA ILE A 383 44.05 -20.19 -53.44
C ILE A 383 44.84 -19.33 -52.46
N GLN A 384 45.98 -18.79 -52.88
CA GLN A 384 46.79 -17.91 -52.04
C GLN A 384 46.03 -16.63 -51.66
N SER A 385 45.36 -15.98 -52.63
CA SER A 385 44.55 -14.79 -52.36
C SER A 385 43.39 -15.07 -51.40
N LEU A 386 42.75 -16.25 -51.48
CA LEU A 386 41.69 -16.65 -50.57
C LEU A 386 42.24 -16.96 -49.17
N GLN A 387 43.44 -17.55 -49.07
CA GLN A 387 44.11 -17.77 -47.79
C GLN A 387 44.48 -16.45 -47.11
N ASP A 388 44.98 -15.48 -47.87
CA ASP A 388 45.32 -14.15 -47.33
C ASP A 388 44.07 -13.42 -46.85
N GLN A 389 42.96 -13.46 -47.61
CA GLN A 389 41.67 -12.90 -47.19
C GLN A 389 41.10 -13.58 -45.95
N LEU A 390 41.22 -14.91 -45.85
CA LEU A 390 40.77 -15.66 -44.68
C LEU A 390 41.58 -15.25 -43.44
N ASN A 391 42.89 -15.12 -43.56
CA ASN A 391 43.76 -14.69 -42.47
C ASN A 391 43.43 -13.27 -42.00
N ASP A 392 43.19 -12.33 -42.91
CA ASP A 392 42.77 -10.96 -42.58
C ASP A 392 41.41 -10.93 -41.87
N LEU A 393 40.45 -11.74 -42.33
CA LEU A 393 39.14 -11.87 -41.67
C LEU A 393 39.26 -12.50 -40.28
N THR A 394 40.10 -13.54 -40.12
CA THR A 394 40.37 -14.15 -38.83
C THR A 394 41.01 -13.15 -37.87
N LEU A 395 42.00 -12.38 -38.32
CA LEU A 395 42.65 -11.36 -37.51
C LEU A 395 41.64 -10.28 -37.09
N LYS A 396 40.81 -9.80 -38.01
CA LYS A 396 39.77 -8.81 -37.71
C LYS A 396 38.76 -9.34 -36.70
N SER A 397 38.29 -10.58 -36.88
CA SER A 397 37.38 -11.25 -35.96
C SER A 397 37.99 -11.38 -34.55
N GLU A 398 39.27 -11.72 -34.43
CA GLU A 398 39.93 -11.84 -33.12
C GLU A 398 40.08 -10.47 -32.44
N THR A 399 40.38 -9.41 -33.22
CA THR A 399 40.44 -8.04 -32.66
C THR A 399 39.08 -7.53 -32.18
N GLU A 400 38.00 -7.81 -32.92
CA GLU A 400 36.64 -7.45 -32.51
C GLU A 400 36.22 -8.24 -31.26
N LYS A 401 36.55 -9.53 -31.19
CA LYS A 401 36.33 -10.37 -30.01
C LYS A 401 37.03 -9.81 -28.77
N GLN A 402 38.32 -9.47 -28.87
CA GLN A 402 39.07 -8.87 -27.75
C GLN A 402 38.48 -7.53 -27.31
N SER A 403 38.01 -6.71 -28.26
CA SER A 403 37.33 -5.45 -27.95
C SER A 403 36.02 -5.69 -27.18
N LEU A 404 35.22 -6.68 -27.59
CA LEU A 404 33.97 -7.01 -26.92
C LEU A 404 34.21 -7.62 -25.54
N GLU A 405 35.20 -8.50 -25.38
CA GLU A 405 35.59 -9.05 -24.08
C GLU A 405 35.98 -7.93 -23.10
N LYS A 406 36.72 -6.93 -23.57
CA LYS A 406 37.06 -5.75 -22.76
C LYS A 406 35.81 -4.99 -22.32
N VAL A 407 34.90 -4.69 -23.25
CA VAL A 407 33.64 -3.99 -22.92
C VAL A 407 32.80 -4.81 -21.93
N ILE A 408 32.71 -6.12 -22.10
CA ILE A 408 32.00 -7.00 -21.17
C ILE A 408 32.62 -6.92 -19.78
N SER A 409 33.96 -6.99 -19.66
CA SER A 409 34.64 -6.90 -18.37
C SER A 409 34.41 -5.55 -17.66
N GLU A 410 34.39 -4.44 -18.41
CA GLU A 410 34.07 -3.11 -17.87
C GLU A 410 32.61 -3.07 -17.38
N ARG A 411 31.67 -3.66 -18.13
CA ARG A 411 30.27 -3.75 -17.72
C ARG A 411 30.04 -4.65 -16.51
N GLU A 412 30.76 -5.75 -16.41
CA GLU A 412 30.71 -6.64 -15.24
C GLU A 412 31.20 -5.91 -13.97
N TYR A 413 32.23 -5.08 -14.09
CA TYR A 413 32.71 -4.23 -13.01
C TYR A 413 31.67 -3.18 -12.58
N ASP A 414 31.07 -2.46 -13.54
CA ASP A 414 29.99 -1.49 -13.25
C ASP A 414 28.81 -2.16 -12.54
N ILE A 415 28.41 -3.36 -12.99
CA ILE A 415 27.32 -4.13 -12.36
C ILE A 415 27.69 -4.51 -10.92
N PHE A 416 28.95 -4.89 -10.68
CA PHE A 416 29.43 -5.21 -9.34
C PHE A 416 29.35 -3.99 -8.40
N GLU A 417 29.82 -2.82 -8.84
CA GLU A 417 29.74 -1.58 -8.04
C GLU A 417 28.29 -1.16 -7.77
N LEU A 418 27.42 -1.25 -8.77
CA LEU A 418 25.99 -0.96 -8.60
C LEU A 418 25.33 -1.92 -7.60
N LYS A 419 25.65 -3.22 -7.65
CA LYS A 419 25.17 -4.19 -6.67
C LYS A 419 25.64 -3.85 -5.26
N HIS A 420 26.90 -3.47 -5.09
CA HIS A 420 27.42 -3.04 -3.80
C HIS A 420 26.64 -1.83 -3.26
N ARG A 421 26.43 -0.82 -4.09
CA ARG A 421 25.70 0.39 -3.71
C ARG A 421 24.24 0.13 -3.37
N ILE A 422 23.57 -0.74 -4.11
CA ILE A 422 22.20 -1.17 -3.80
C ILE A 422 22.15 -1.87 -2.44
N ASN A 423 23.13 -2.71 -2.12
CA ASN A 423 23.19 -3.38 -0.82
C ASN A 423 23.39 -2.37 0.33
N GLU A 424 24.24 -1.36 0.15
CA GLU A 424 24.40 -0.28 1.13
C GLU A 424 23.08 0.49 1.35
N GLU A 425 22.37 0.84 0.27
CA GLU A 425 21.06 1.52 0.38
C GLU A 425 19.99 0.62 1.04
N ILE A 426 20.01 -0.69 0.80
CA ILE A 426 19.14 -1.64 1.49
C ILE A 426 19.46 -1.69 2.99
N GLU A 427 20.74 -1.70 3.37
CA GLU A 427 21.17 -1.72 4.76
C GLU A 427 20.78 -0.42 5.48
N GLU A 428 20.98 0.75 4.86
CA GLU A 428 20.51 2.03 5.38
C GLU A 428 18.99 2.05 5.56
N LYS A 429 18.23 1.54 4.58
CA LYS A 429 16.78 1.44 4.67
C LYS A 429 16.35 0.53 5.82
N ASN A 430 16.98 -0.63 5.98
CA ASN A 430 16.69 -1.56 7.07
C ASN A 430 16.97 -0.93 8.44
N ASN A 431 18.08 -0.20 8.57
CA ASN A 431 18.41 0.54 9.79
C ASN A 431 17.36 1.61 10.12
N MET A 432 16.87 2.35 9.11
CA MET A 432 15.77 3.31 9.28
C MET A 432 14.46 2.63 9.66
N THR A 433 14.14 1.47 9.08
CA THR A 433 12.95 0.68 9.44
C THR A 433 13.01 0.21 10.89
N ILE A 434 14.16 -0.28 11.36
CA ILE A 434 14.36 -0.66 12.77
C ILE A 434 14.17 0.55 13.68
N HIS A 435 14.78 1.69 13.36
CA HIS A 435 14.64 2.91 14.15
C HIS A 435 13.17 3.37 14.28
N PHE A 436 12.40 3.34 13.18
CA PHE A 436 10.97 3.68 13.24
C PHE A 436 10.14 2.62 13.98
N SER A 437 10.47 1.34 13.84
CA SER A 437 9.83 0.26 14.60
C SER A 437 10.02 0.46 16.11
N ASP A 438 11.23 0.78 16.54
CA ASP A 438 11.55 1.07 17.95
C ASP A 438 10.82 2.31 18.45
N ALA A 439 10.74 3.36 17.63
CA ALA A 439 9.99 4.57 17.97
C ALA A 439 8.48 4.30 18.08
N MET A 440 7.91 3.51 17.17
CA MET A 440 6.51 3.08 17.25
C MET A 440 6.24 2.23 18.49
N SER A 441 7.15 1.32 18.84
CA SER A 441 7.04 0.50 20.05
C SER A 441 7.05 1.36 21.33
N LYS A 442 7.93 2.37 21.40
CA LYS A 442 7.95 3.34 22.52
C LYS A 442 6.67 4.15 22.62
N LEU A 443 6.19 4.71 21.51
CA LEU A 443 4.93 5.44 21.48
C LEU A 443 3.74 4.56 21.87
N ASN A 444 3.73 3.30 21.43
CA ASN A 444 2.68 2.36 21.80
C ASN A 444 2.68 2.05 23.31
N ASN A 445 3.87 1.94 23.92
CA ASN A 445 3.99 1.80 25.37
C ASN A 445 3.50 3.05 26.11
N GLU A 446 3.84 4.25 25.63
CA GLU A 446 3.34 5.50 26.22
C GLU A 446 1.82 5.62 26.10
N ILE A 447 1.23 5.23 24.96
CA ILE A 447 -0.22 5.17 24.77
C ILE A 447 -0.84 4.21 25.77
N ASN A 448 -0.31 2.98 25.91
CA ASN A 448 -0.81 2.00 26.87
C ASN A 448 -0.75 2.52 28.32
N GLU A 449 0.32 3.22 28.70
CA GLU A 449 0.42 3.85 30.03
C GLU A 449 -0.61 4.97 30.23
N LEU A 450 -0.84 5.80 29.21
CA LEU A 450 -1.84 6.87 29.26
C LEU A 450 -3.26 6.32 29.31
N GLU A 451 -3.56 5.26 28.55
CA GLU A 451 -4.84 4.55 28.60
C GLU A 451 -5.09 3.94 29.98
N GLN A 452 -4.07 3.31 30.59
CA GLN A 452 -4.18 2.76 31.93
C GLN A 452 -4.42 3.88 32.97
N LYS A 453 -3.67 4.99 32.90
CA LYS A 453 -3.90 6.16 33.77
C LYS A 453 -5.29 6.75 33.60
N LEU A 454 -5.81 6.82 32.37
CA LEU A 454 -7.17 7.28 32.08
C LEU A 454 -8.21 6.35 32.70
N LYS A 455 -8.01 5.02 32.58
CA LYS A 455 -8.87 4.00 33.16
C LYS A 455 -8.90 4.09 34.69
N ASP A 456 -7.74 4.25 35.32
CA ASP A 456 -7.60 4.40 36.77
C ASP A 456 -8.27 5.69 37.24
N ASN A 457 -8.10 6.81 36.52
CA ASN A 457 -8.74 8.08 36.85
C ASN A 457 -10.28 8.03 36.70
N ASN A 458 -10.78 7.36 35.66
CA ASN A 458 -12.21 7.13 35.47
C ASN A 458 -12.78 6.22 36.57
N GLN A 459 -12.04 5.21 37.01
CA GLN A 459 -12.44 4.36 38.13
C GLN A 459 -12.48 5.14 39.44
N GLN A 460 -11.44 5.94 39.71
CA GLN A 460 -11.38 6.80 40.89
C GLN A 460 -12.52 7.82 40.91
N SER A 461 -12.81 8.44 39.76
CA SER A 461 -13.93 9.38 39.63
C SER A 461 -15.28 8.70 39.89
N ARG A 462 -15.48 7.48 39.38
CA ARG A 462 -16.68 6.67 39.68
C ARG A 462 -16.80 6.37 41.17
N MET A 463 -15.73 5.93 41.82
CA MET A 463 -15.73 5.67 43.27
C MET A 463 -16.08 6.92 44.09
N VAL A 464 -15.55 8.08 43.70
CA VAL A 464 -15.86 9.36 44.37
C VAL A 464 -17.32 9.75 44.17
N VAL A 465 -17.85 9.62 42.96
CA VAL A 465 -19.27 9.90 42.66
C VAL A 465 -20.17 8.97 43.45
N GLU A 466 -19.85 7.68 43.52
CA GLU A 466 -20.65 6.70 44.25
C GLU A 466 -20.63 6.93 45.76
N ALA A 467 -19.47 7.27 46.34
CA ALA A 467 -19.37 7.67 47.74
C ALA A 467 -20.20 8.93 48.03
N LYS A 468 -20.18 9.92 47.13
CA LYS A 468 -21.00 11.13 47.25
C LYS A 468 -22.49 10.87 47.08
N MET A 469 -22.87 9.92 46.22
CA MET A 469 -24.25 9.51 46.04
C MET A 469 -24.79 8.81 47.30
N GLN A 470 -23.98 7.94 47.92
CA GLN A 470 -24.31 7.32 49.21
C GLN A 470 -24.46 8.36 50.33
N GLU A 471 -23.55 9.35 50.41
CA GLU A 471 -23.65 10.45 51.38
C GLU A 471 -24.95 11.26 51.20
N ILE A 472 -25.31 11.59 49.94
CA ILE A 472 -26.58 12.26 49.63
C ILE A 472 -27.77 11.41 50.06
N GLN A 473 -27.74 10.11 49.79
CA GLN A 473 -28.81 9.20 50.19
C GLN A 473 -28.97 9.15 51.71
N THR A 474 -27.88 9.02 52.47
CA THR A 474 -27.91 9.07 53.94
C THR A 474 -28.50 10.38 54.44
N LEU A 475 -28.08 11.52 53.87
CA LEU A 475 -28.63 12.83 54.25
C LEU A 475 -30.13 12.96 53.91
N GLN A 476 -30.60 12.33 52.82
CA GLN A 476 -32.02 12.29 52.47
C GLN A 476 -32.82 11.43 53.46
N GLU A 477 -32.30 10.27 53.86
CA GLU A 477 -32.90 9.40 54.87
C GLU A 477 -32.98 10.10 56.24
N GLU A 478 -31.90 10.78 56.65
CA GLU A 478 -31.87 11.60 57.88
C GLU A 478 -32.90 12.74 57.83
N LYS A 479 -33.00 13.45 56.70
CA LYS A 479 -34.01 14.50 56.50
C LYS A 479 -35.44 13.95 56.62
N LEU A 480 -35.72 12.79 56.02
CA LEU A 480 -37.03 12.14 56.11
C LEU A 480 -37.36 11.71 57.54
N SER A 481 -36.38 11.16 58.26
CA SER A 481 -36.52 10.80 59.68
C SER A 481 -36.84 12.03 60.54
N LEU A 482 -36.15 13.16 60.29
CA LEU A 482 -36.39 14.41 61.01
C LEU A 482 -37.79 14.98 60.71
N LEU A 483 -38.22 14.94 59.44
CA LEU A 483 -39.57 15.36 59.04
C LEU A 483 -40.65 14.48 59.69
N GLN A 484 -40.43 13.17 59.75
CA GLN A 484 -41.35 12.25 60.45
C GLN A 484 -41.44 12.60 61.94
N SER A 485 -40.31 12.82 62.61
CA SER A 485 -40.28 13.22 64.02
C SER A 485 -41.01 14.55 64.27
N LEU A 486 -40.84 15.54 63.40
CA LEU A 486 -41.53 16.83 63.49
C LEU A 486 -43.04 16.68 63.25
N THR A 487 -43.43 15.80 62.33
CA THR A 487 -44.84 15.48 62.05
C THR A 487 -45.49 14.81 63.25
N ASP A 488 -44.80 13.84 63.87
CA ASP A 488 -45.27 13.16 65.07
C ASP A 488 -45.46 14.13 66.24
N GLU A 489 -44.52 15.08 66.41
CA GLU A 489 -44.61 16.10 67.46
C GLU A 489 -45.75 17.10 67.18
N THR A 490 -45.94 17.48 65.91
CA THR A 490 -47.08 18.32 65.49
C THR A 490 -48.41 17.63 65.79
N ASN A 491 -48.53 16.33 65.50
CA ASN A 491 -49.72 15.53 65.80
C ASN A 491 -49.99 15.44 67.31
N LYS A 492 -48.94 15.29 68.14
CA LYS A 492 -49.09 15.32 69.60
C LYS A 492 -49.63 16.66 70.08
N LEU A 493 -49.04 17.76 69.62
CA LEU A 493 -49.49 19.11 69.97
C LEU A 493 -50.93 19.36 69.51
N GLU A 494 -51.29 18.91 68.31
CA GLU A 494 -52.66 19.05 67.80
C GLU A 494 -53.67 18.25 68.65
N ASN A 495 -53.30 17.04 69.09
CA ASN A 495 -54.12 16.25 70.01
C ASN A 495 -54.28 16.95 71.37
N VAL A 496 -53.23 17.56 71.91
CA VAL A 496 -53.32 18.37 73.14
C VAL A 496 -54.27 19.56 72.94
N ILE A 497 -54.17 20.27 71.80
CA ILE A 497 -55.07 21.38 71.47
C ILE A 497 -56.52 20.89 71.36
N LYS A 498 -56.78 19.73 70.73
CA LYS A 498 -58.12 19.14 70.63
C LYS A 498 -58.70 18.83 72.01
N THR A 499 -57.91 18.23 72.91
CA THR A 499 -58.33 17.95 74.29
C THR A 499 -58.67 19.22 75.05
N LEU A 500 -57.80 20.24 75.01
CA LEU A 500 -58.04 21.53 75.67
C LEU A 500 -59.28 22.24 75.12
N LYS A 501 -59.54 22.15 73.81
CA LYS A 501 -60.78 22.68 73.21
C LYS A 501 -62.02 21.95 73.74
N ALA A 502 -61.98 20.62 73.83
CA ALA A 502 -63.09 19.83 74.36
C ALA A 502 -63.37 20.16 75.83
N GLU A 503 -62.33 20.32 76.65
CA GLU A 503 -62.45 20.75 78.05
C GLU A 503 -63.05 22.16 78.17
N LEU A 504 -62.60 23.10 77.34
CA LEU A 504 -63.13 24.47 77.32
C LEU A 504 -64.61 24.50 76.94
N ASP A 505 -65.01 23.72 75.93
CA ASP A 505 -66.41 23.65 75.51
C ASP A 505 -67.28 22.93 76.55
N ALA A 506 -66.77 21.90 77.22
CA ALA A 506 -67.44 21.27 78.36
C ALA A 506 -67.70 22.28 79.49
N GLU A 507 -66.71 23.11 79.83
CA GLU A 507 -66.83 24.16 80.84
C GLU A 507 -67.85 25.24 80.44
N LYS A 508 -67.85 25.69 79.16
CA LYS A 508 -68.87 26.61 78.64
C LYS A 508 -70.28 26.03 78.79
N THR A 509 -70.44 24.74 78.47
CA THR A 509 -71.73 24.04 78.54
C THR A 509 -72.20 23.91 79.99
N SER A 510 -71.29 23.57 80.92
CA SER A 510 -71.53 23.55 82.36
C SER A 510 -72.00 24.92 82.89
N LYS A 511 -71.32 25.99 82.47
CA LYS A 511 -71.67 27.37 82.85
C LYS A 511 -73.02 27.83 82.28
N ALA A 512 -73.36 27.43 81.06
CA ALA A 512 -74.67 27.67 80.47
C ALA A 512 -75.78 26.96 81.28
N LYS A 513 -75.56 25.68 81.62
CA LYS A 513 -76.50 24.90 82.43
C LYS A 513 -76.73 25.52 83.82
N MET A 514 -75.67 25.98 84.49
CA MET A 514 -75.79 26.71 85.76
C MET A 514 -76.61 27.98 85.61
N ARG A 515 -76.47 28.72 84.51
CA ARG A 515 -77.27 29.91 84.23
C ARG A 515 -78.75 29.56 84.12
N ASP A 516 -79.07 28.54 83.33
CA ASP A 516 -80.46 28.08 83.13
C ASP A 516 -81.09 27.61 84.46
N ASP A 517 -80.32 26.94 85.32
CA ASP A 517 -80.79 26.50 86.65
C ASP A 517 -81.11 27.68 87.58
N TYR A 518 -80.32 28.75 87.55
CA TYR A 518 -80.60 29.99 88.29
C TYR A 518 -81.84 30.72 87.76
N GLU A 519 -82.00 30.77 86.45
CA GLU A 519 -83.14 31.41 85.79
C GLU A 519 -84.45 30.67 86.09
N ASN A 520 -84.40 29.33 86.08
CA ASN A 520 -85.50 28.47 86.53
C ASN A 520 -85.85 28.69 88.01
N HIS A 521 -84.86 28.91 88.87
CA HIS A 521 -85.10 29.23 90.28
C HIS A 521 -85.80 30.59 90.46
N MET A 522 -85.38 31.62 89.71
CA MET A 522 -86.05 32.91 89.71
C MET A 522 -87.50 32.81 89.23
N MET A 523 -87.75 32.03 88.17
CA MET A 523 -89.10 31.84 87.62
C MET A 523 -90.05 31.23 88.66
N LYS A 524 -89.61 30.18 89.36
CA LYS A 524 -90.38 29.55 90.46
C LYS A 524 -90.64 30.49 91.64
N LEU A 525 -89.73 31.43 91.90
CA LEU A 525 -89.91 32.43 92.95
C LEU A 525 -90.98 33.46 92.56
N ASN A 526 -90.94 33.93 91.31
CA ASN A 526 -91.94 34.87 90.77
C ASN A 526 -93.35 34.26 90.74
N GLU A 527 -93.48 32.98 90.38
CA GLU A 527 -94.75 32.25 90.41
C GLU A 527 -95.35 32.18 91.83
N LYS A 528 -94.51 31.96 92.85
CA LYS A 528 -94.95 32.00 94.26
C LYS A 528 -95.42 33.39 94.71
N VAL A 529 -94.82 34.46 94.20
CA VAL A 529 -95.25 35.85 94.50
C VAL A 529 -96.59 36.15 93.84
N LEU A 530 -96.78 35.71 92.59
CA LEU A 530 -98.02 35.92 91.84
C LEU A 530 -99.22 35.23 92.51
N ASN A 531 -99.05 33.97 92.94
CA ASN A 531 -100.11 33.22 93.60
C ASN A 531 -100.57 33.85 94.93
N ARG A 532 -99.65 34.43 95.72
CA ARG A 532 -100.01 35.18 96.93
C ARG A 532 -100.77 36.47 96.65
N ASN A 533 -100.55 37.08 95.48
CA ASN A 533 -101.24 38.30 95.09
C ASN A 533 -102.70 38.01 94.67
N ASN A 534 -102.94 36.85 94.04
CA ASN A 534 -104.28 36.39 93.67
C ASN A 534 -105.15 36.03 94.89
N GLU A 535 -104.59 35.37 95.92
CA GLU A 535 -105.31 35.09 97.18
C GLU A 535 -105.77 36.36 97.92
N LEU A 536 -105.07 37.49 97.74
CA LEU A 536 -105.42 38.77 98.36
C LEU A 536 -106.62 39.45 97.70
N VAL A 537 -106.82 39.20 96.39
CA VAL A 537 -107.93 39.76 95.59
C VAL A 537 -109.22 38.98 95.82
N GLU A 538 -109.15 37.66 96.00
CA GLU A 538 -110.34 36.84 96.28
C GLU A 538 -110.98 37.17 97.66
N LEU A 539 -110.15 37.47 98.68
CA LEU A 539 -110.64 37.90 99.99
C LEU A 539 -111.32 39.29 100.00
N GLN A 540 -111.07 40.14 98.99
CA GLN A 540 -111.76 41.43 98.83
C GLN A 540 -113.15 41.29 98.20
N ASN A 541 -113.36 40.31 97.31
CA ASN A 541 -114.65 40.11 96.62
C ASN A 541 -115.69 39.44 97.53
N ASP A 542 -115.28 38.57 98.45
CA ASP A 542 -116.17 37.83 99.37
C ASP A 542 -116.86 38.72 100.42
N VAL A 543 -116.32 39.92 100.69
CA VAL A 543 -116.90 40.91 101.61
C VAL A 543 -118.04 41.72 100.96
N PHE A 544 -118.02 41.88 99.63
CA PHE A 544 -119.04 42.64 98.90
C PHE A 544 -120.34 41.83 98.68
N GLU A 545 -120.26 40.55 98.32
CA GLU A 545 -121.43 39.72 97.99
C GLU A 545 -122.36 39.40 99.18
N LYS A 546 -121.86 39.50 100.42
CA LYS A 546 -122.65 39.22 101.63
C LYS A 546 -123.62 40.37 101.99
N SER A 547 -123.42 41.58 101.48
CA SER A 547 -124.28 42.73 101.77
C SER A 547 -125.58 42.76 100.95
N ASP A 548 -125.55 42.30 99.68
CA ASP A 548 -126.70 42.41 98.76
C ASP A 548 -127.78 41.33 98.97
N LYS A 549 -127.47 40.24 99.68
CA LYS A 549 -128.37 39.09 99.87
C LYS A 549 -129.40 39.26 100.99
N ILE A 550 -129.30 40.31 101.82
CA ILE A 550 -130.20 40.56 102.96
C ILE A 550 -131.47 41.32 102.54
N GLU A 551 -131.43 42.08 101.43
CA GLU A 551 -132.51 43.00 101.04
C GLU A 551 -133.61 42.34 100.17
N ALA A 552 -133.32 41.21 99.51
CA ALA A 552 -134.25 40.56 98.57
C ALA A 552 -135.26 39.57 99.20
N LEU A 553 -135.02 39.05 100.41
CA LEU A 553 -135.83 37.96 100.99
C LEU A 553 -137.09 38.42 101.75
N TYR A 554 -137.32 39.72 101.94
CA TYR A 554 -138.47 40.24 102.68
C TYR A 554 -139.75 40.44 101.84
N SER A 555 -139.69 40.37 100.49
CA SER A 555 -140.74 41.02 99.70
C SER A 555 -141.92 40.15 99.26
N GLU A 556 -141.82 38.87 98.87
CA GLU A 556 -142.95 38.26 98.12
C GLU A 556 -143.37 36.82 98.48
N LEU A 557 -143.14 36.41 99.73
CA LEU A 557 -143.84 35.32 100.46
C LEU A 557 -145.38 35.53 100.60
N ARG A 558 -146.01 36.39 99.78
CA ARG A 558 -147.37 36.91 99.98
C ARG A 558 -148.38 36.63 98.84
N LYS A 559 -147.96 36.09 97.67
CA LYS A 559 -148.83 35.95 96.48
C LYS A 559 -149.25 34.51 96.10
N GLU A 560 -148.79 33.49 96.82
CA GLU A 560 -148.87 32.06 96.42
C GLU A 560 -150.12 31.25 96.93
N LYS A 561 -151.19 31.84 97.51
CA LYS A 561 -152.17 31.01 98.30
C LYS A 561 -153.68 31.05 98.01
N GLN A 562 -154.22 31.70 96.95
CA GLN A 562 -155.68 31.92 96.89
C GLN A 562 -156.49 31.68 95.59
N ALA A 563 -155.97 31.13 94.49
CA ALA A 563 -156.83 30.98 93.29
C ALA A 563 -156.68 29.67 92.52
N ARG A 564 -156.62 28.55 93.25
CA ARG A 564 -156.61 27.18 92.73
C ARG A 564 -158.02 26.59 92.50
N ASP A 565 -159.10 27.19 92.99
CA ASP A 565 -160.38 26.46 93.15
C ASP A 565 -161.59 26.92 92.28
N ASP A 566 -161.49 27.91 91.38
CA ASP A 566 -162.65 28.44 90.61
C ASP A 566 -162.84 27.87 89.17
N LEU A 567 -162.20 26.75 88.82
CA LEU A 567 -162.16 26.17 87.46
C LEU A 567 -163.48 25.53 86.93
N VAL A 568 -164.64 25.70 87.55
CA VAL A 568 -165.85 24.88 87.23
C VAL A 568 -167.05 25.69 86.74
N VAL A 569 -166.91 26.99 86.42
CA VAL A 569 -168.00 27.82 85.84
C VAL A 569 -167.90 27.97 84.30
N LYS A 570 -167.30 26.98 83.64
CA LYS A 570 -168.03 26.21 82.62
C LYS A 570 -168.76 27.04 81.54
N HIS A 571 -168.15 27.07 80.37
CA HIS A 571 -168.82 26.82 79.08
C HIS A 571 -169.95 27.75 78.60
N HIS A 572 -170.21 28.91 79.20
CA HIS A 572 -171.28 29.78 78.68
C HIS A 572 -170.84 30.70 77.52
N ASN A 573 -169.62 31.20 77.50
CA ASN A 573 -169.22 32.23 76.52
C ASN A 573 -168.53 31.71 75.24
N GLU A 574 -168.54 30.39 75.01
CA GLU A 574 -167.95 29.76 73.82
C GLU A 574 -168.74 30.03 72.51
N CYS A 575 -169.93 30.62 72.55
CA CYS A 575 -170.73 30.94 71.35
C CYS A 575 -170.34 32.24 70.63
N GLU A 576 -169.81 33.26 71.31
CA GLU A 576 -169.44 34.54 70.67
C GLU A 576 -168.09 34.48 69.94
N GLN A 577 -167.24 33.50 70.27
CA GLN A 577 -165.95 33.27 69.63
C GLN A 577 -166.03 32.67 68.21
N MET A 578 -167.19 32.21 67.73
CA MET A 578 -167.27 31.52 66.42
C MET A 578 -167.32 32.47 65.21
N ASN A 579 -167.81 33.70 65.37
CA ASN A 579 -167.99 34.63 64.25
C ASN A 579 -166.70 35.42 63.91
N GLU A 580 -165.81 35.63 64.88
CA GLU A 580 -164.48 36.23 64.65
C GLU A 580 -163.49 35.27 63.97
N ARG A 581 -163.62 33.95 64.18
CA ARG A 581 -162.75 32.93 63.57
C ARG A 581 -162.92 32.76 62.06
N LEU A 582 -164.04 33.19 61.48
CA LEU A 582 -164.33 33.02 60.05
C LEU A 582 -163.57 34.06 59.19
N LEU A 583 -163.43 35.29 59.68
CA LEU A 583 -162.69 36.37 59.03
C LEU A 583 -161.15 36.16 59.10
N GLU A 584 -160.66 35.53 60.15
CA GLU A 584 -159.23 35.20 60.34
C GLU A 584 -158.76 34.07 59.38
N LYS A 585 -159.65 33.12 59.06
CA LYS A 585 -159.34 32.04 58.11
C LYS A 585 -159.28 32.52 56.66
N GLU A 586 -160.06 33.53 56.29
CA GLU A 586 -160.04 34.11 54.94
C GLU A 586 -158.71 34.83 54.63
N ASN A 587 -158.13 35.54 55.61
CA ASN A 587 -156.79 36.14 55.49
C ASN A 587 -155.66 35.08 55.46
N THR A 588 -155.84 33.94 56.13
CA THR A 588 -154.86 32.85 56.13
C THR A 588 -154.78 32.16 54.75
N VAL A 589 -155.92 32.02 54.05
CA VAL A 589 -155.96 31.44 52.70
C VAL A 589 -155.24 32.34 51.68
N LYS A 590 -155.38 33.66 51.80
CA LYS A 590 -154.70 34.62 50.91
C LYS A 590 -153.18 34.57 51.03
N LEU A 591 -152.64 34.48 52.25
CA LEU A 591 -151.20 34.30 52.49
C LEU A 591 -150.65 32.95 51.97
N LYS A 592 -151.48 31.90 51.97
CA LYS A 592 -151.11 30.58 51.42
C LYS A 592 -151.09 30.57 49.89
N CYS A 593 -151.92 31.36 49.22
CA CYS A 593 -151.85 31.52 47.76
C CYS A 593 -150.55 32.21 47.32
N ASP A 594 -150.14 33.28 48.01
CA ASP A 594 -148.87 33.98 47.73
C ASP A 594 -147.61 33.12 48.03
N GLU A 595 -147.73 32.16 48.96
CA GLU A 595 -146.68 31.17 49.26
C GLU A 595 -146.57 30.11 48.16
N ILE A 596 -147.70 29.68 47.58
CA ILE A 596 -147.75 28.71 46.46
C ILE A 596 -147.17 29.34 45.18
N GLU A 597 -147.42 30.61 44.91
CA GLU A 597 -146.81 31.33 43.77
C GLU A 597 -145.28 31.38 43.88
N ARG A 598 -144.74 31.76 45.05
CA ARG A 598 -143.29 31.75 45.30
C ARG A 598 -142.66 30.37 45.20
N LEU A 599 -143.36 29.32 45.63
CA LEU A 599 -142.88 27.95 45.46
C LEU A 599 -142.92 27.50 43.99
N THR A 600 -143.90 27.95 43.21
CA THR A 600 -144.03 27.65 41.78
C THR A 600 -142.90 28.31 40.96
N GLU A 601 -142.55 29.56 41.26
CA GLU A 601 -141.41 30.25 40.66
C GLU A 601 -140.08 29.57 40.99
N ARG A 602 -139.90 29.13 42.24
CA ARG A 602 -138.70 28.40 42.66
C ARG A 602 -138.58 27.03 42.00
N LEU A 603 -139.70 26.37 41.74
CA LEU A 603 -139.74 25.09 41.03
C LEU A 603 -139.38 25.27 39.54
N HIS A 604 -139.81 26.37 38.92
CA HIS A 604 -139.38 26.75 37.56
C HIS A 604 -137.88 27.03 37.48
N TYR A 605 -137.32 27.81 38.42
CA TYR A 605 -135.88 28.06 38.48
C TYR A 605 -135.07 26.76 38.62
N ASN A 606 -135.52 25.84 39.48
CA ASN A 606 -134.88 24.53 39.63
C ASN A 606 -134.97 23.69 38.36
N PHE A 607 -136.08 23.76 37.62
CA PHE A 607 -136.23 23.04 36.36
C PHE A 607 -135.26 23.55 35.29
N ASP A 608 -135.12 24.88 35.16
CA ASP A 608 -134.16 25.49 34.24
C ASP A 608 -132.71 25.17 34.64
N PHE A 609 -132.40 25.18 35.94
CA PHE A 609 -131.08 24.78 36.45
C PHE A 609 -130.76 23.29 36.20
N ILE A 610 -131.74 22.40 36.34
CA ILE A 610 -131.58 20.97 36.00
C ILE A 610 -131.35 20.78 34.50
N LYS A 611 -132.05 21.55 33.65
CA LYS A 611 -131.84 21.51 32.20
C LYS A 611 -130.42 21.97 31.82
N GLU A 612 -129.91 22.98 32.52
CA GLU A 612 -128.55 23.48 32.35
C GLU A 612 -127.49 22.46 32.75
N LEU A 613 -127.65 21.83 33.92
CA LEU A 613 -126.80 20.71 34.34
C LEU A 613 -126.86 19.53 33.37
N GLY A 614 -128.04 19.27 32.77
CA GLY A 614 -128.19 18.25 31.73
C GLY A 614 -127.31 18.53 30.51
N ARG A 615 -127.23 19.80 30.09
CA ARG A 615 -126.35 20.24 29.00
C ARG A 615 -124.87 20.07 29.36
N GLU A 616 -124.44 20.51 30.55
CA GLU A 616 -123.05 20.32 31.01
C GLU A 616 -122.66 18.82 31.09
N VAL A 617 -123.57 17.96 31.54
CA VAL A 617 -123.33 16.51 31.59
C VAL A 617 -123.14 15.92 30.19
N ASP A 618 -123.88 16.38 29.20
CA ASP A 618 -123.74 15.89 27.82
C ASP A 618 -122.46 16.42 27.14
N GLU A 619 -122.04 17.66 27.43
CA GLU A 619 -120.74 18.20 27.02
C GLU A 619 -119.57 17.41 27.65
N LEU A 620 -119.67 17.05 28.93
CA LEU A 620 -118.67 16.21 29.60
C LEU A 620 -118.63 14.79 29.05
N LYS A 621 -119.77 14.19 28.68
CA LYS A 621 -119.80 12.88 28.00
C LYS A 621 -119.07 12.93 26.67
N TYR A 622 -119.27 14.00 25.88
CA TYR A 622 -118.58 14.17 24.61
C TYR A 622 -117.06 14.26 24.82
N ALA A 623 -116.62 15.08 25.77
CA ALA A 623 -115.20 15.21 26.13
C ALA A 623 -114.59 13.87 26.60
N VAL A 624 -115.31 13.07 27.40
CA VAL A 624 -114.86 11.74 27.82
C VAL A 624 -114.73 10.77 26.63
N THR A 625 -115.65 10.81 25.68
CA THR A 625 -115.55 9.98 24.47
C THR A 625 -114.37 10.37 23.57
N GLU A 626 -114.10 11.67 23.44
CA GLU A 626 -112.96 12.18 22.67
C GLU A 626 -111.62 11.83 23.34
N GLN A 627 -111.55 11.96 24.67
CA GLN A 627 -110.39 11.57 25.45
C GLN A 627 -110.12 10.06 25.35
N SER A 628 -111.18 9.23 25.40
CA SER A 628 -111.08 7.77 25.24
C SER A 628 -110.54 7.38 23.87
N GLU A 629 -110.98 8.05 22.82
CA GLU A 629 -110.47 7.84 21.45
C GLU A 629 -109.01 8.25 21.33
N THR A 630 -108.62 9.38 21.94
CA THR A 630 -107.23 9.84 21.98
C THR A 630 -106.32 8.83 22.70
N CYS A 631 -106.77 8.27 23.83
CA CYS A 631 -106.06 7.21 24.54
C CYS A 631 -105.90 5.95 23.68
N ARG A 632 -106.91 5.58 22.88
CA ARG A 632 -106.84 4.45 21.95
C ARG A 632 -105.78 4.64 20.88
N VAL A 633 -105.71 5.83 20.28
CA VAL A 633 -104.70 6.17 19.26
C VAL A 633 -103.29 6.17 19.85
N LEU A 634 -103.12 6.71 21.06
CA LEU A 634 -101.84 6.69 21.76
C LEU A 634 -101.38 5.26 22.08
N GLU A 635 -102.29 4.38 22.51
CA GLU A 635 -101.95 2.97 22.76
C GLU A 635 -101.56 2.25 21.47
N GLY A 636 -102.23 2.54 20.34
CA GLY A 636 -101.82 2.03 19.02
C GLY A 636 -100.43 2.51 18.58
N THR A 637 -100.10 3.78 18.87
CA THR A 637 -98.77 4.35 18.60
C THR A 637 -97.69 3.72 19.49
N LYS A 638 -98.01 3.45 20.76
CA LYS A 638 -97.12 2.76 21.68
C LYS A 638 -96.82 1.33 21.25
N ILE A 639 -97.83 0.59 20.78
CA ILE A 639 -97.66 -0.79 20.27
C ILE A 639 -96.72 -0.79 19.05
N THR A 640 -96.94 0.10 18.09
CA THR A 640 -96.08 0.20 16.91
C THR A 640 -94.64 0.59 17.25
N MET A 641 -94.42 1.51 18.19
CA MET A 641 -93.08 1.83 18.68
C MET A 641 -92.39 0.65 19.41
N LEU A 642 -93.15 -0.16 20.15
CA LEU A 642 -92.62 -1.37 20.81
C LEU A 642 -92.19 -2.44 19.80
N GLU A 643 -92.96 -2.62 18.73
CA GLU A 643 -92.60 -3.54 17.63
C GLU A 643 -91.34 -3.06 16.90
N GLU A 644 -91.20 -1.76 16.64
CA GLU A 644 -89.98 -1.18 16.05
C GLU A 644 -88.76 -1.35 16.96
N LEU A 645 -88.91 -1.17 18.28
CA LEU A 645 -87.83 -1.42 19.24
C LEU A 645 -87.40 -2.87 19.24
N GLN A 646 -88.34 -3.83 19.29
CA GLN A 646 -88.02 -5.25 19.20
C GLN A 646 -87.29 -5.63 17.90
N MET A 647 -87.66 -5.02 16.77
CA MET A 647 -86.97 -5.22 15.50
C MET A 647 -85.56 -4.66 15.52
N LYS A 648 -85.34 -3.50 16.15
CA LYS A 648 -84.00 -2.91 16.33
C LYS A 648 -83.14 -3.74 17.29
N ASP A 649 -83.71 -4.25 18.38
CA ASP A 649 -83.02 -5.10 19.35
C ASP A 649 -82.54 -6.40 18.69
N LYS A 650 -83.39 -7.07 17.91
CA LYS A 650 -82.97 -8.24 17.11
C LYS A 650 -81.82 -7.93 16.16
N LYS A 651 -81.87 -6.77 15.50
CA LYS A 651 -80.81 -6.36 14.57
C LYS A 651 -79.51 -6.02 15.30
N LEU A 652 -79.59 -5.48 16.52
CA LEU A 652 -78.46 -5.27 17.40
C LEU A 652 -77.82 -6.58 17.84
N GLU A 653 -78.61 -7.58 18.22
CA GLU A 653 -78.11 -8.94 18.54
C GLU A 653 -77.40 -9.58 17.35
N GLU A 654 -77.96 -9.46 16.14
CA GLU A 654 -77.33 -9.96 14.91
C GLU A 654 -75.98 -9.27 14.63
N LEU A 655 -75.92 -7.94 14.79
CA LEU A 655 -74.69 -7.17 14.63
C LEU A 655 -73.64 -7.50 15.69
N GLN A 656 -74.05 -7.68 16.96
CA GLN A 656 -73.16 -8.13 18.03
C GLN A 656 -72.57 -9.50 17.73
N LYS A 657 -73.41 -10.46 17.28
CA LYS A 657 -72.95 -11.79 16.90
C LYS A 657 -72.00 -11.76 15.71
N HIS A 658 -72.23 -10.86 14.75
CA HIS A 658 -71.30 -10.70 13.62
C HIS A 658 -69.96 -10.10 14.06
N LEU A 659 -69.98 -9.11 14.95
CA LEU A 659 -68.78 -8.50 15.54
C LEU A 659 -67.96 -9.53 16.32
N GLU A 660 -68.61 -10.35 17.14
CA GLU A 660 -67.96 -11.42 17.91
C GLU A 660 -67.31 -12.47 16.98
N ASN A 661 -67.99 -12.84 15.89
CA ASN A 661 -67.41 -13.72 14.87
C ASN A 661 -66.18 -13.09 14.20
N MET A 662 -66.23 -11.80 13.86
CA MET A 662 -65.07 -11.10 13.25
C MET A 662 -63.90 -10.99 14.23
N GLN A 663 -64.17 -10.78 15.52
CA GLN A 663 -63.15 -10.79 16.57
C GLN A 663 -62.50 -12.16 16.72
N ASN A 664 -63.28 -13.24 16.69
CA ASN A 664 -62.74 -14.60 16.75
C ASN A 664 -61.86 -14.91 15.53
N VAL A 665 -62.32 -14.60 14.31
CA VAL A 665 -61.52 -14.78 13.10
C VAL A 665 -60.23 -13.94 13.13
N HIS A 666 -60.31 -12.71 13.64
CA HIS A 666 -59.12 -11.87 13.80
C HIS A 666 -58.15 -12.43 14.85
N SER A 667 -58.66 -13.00 15.94
CA SER A 667 -57.84 -13.67 16.96
C SER A 667 -57.15 -14.91 16.40
N GLU A 668 -57.87 -15.75 15.66
CA GLU A 668 -57.32 -16.95 15.02
C GLU A 668 -56.24 -16.59 13.99
N GLU A 669 -56.47 -15.56 13.18
CA GLU A 669 -55.48 -15.10 12.20
C GLU A 669 -54.26 -14.47 12.89
N LYS A 670 -54.45 -13.76 14.01
CA LYS A 670 -53.36 -13.24 14.82
C LYS A 670 -52.50 -14.36 15.40
N ASP A 671 -53.12 -15.37 16.02
CA ASP A 671 -52.40 -16.52 16.60
C ASP A 671 -51.65 -17.30 15.51
N ARG A 672 -52.23 -17.40 14.31
CA ARG A 672 -51.60 -18.02 13.15
C ARG A 672 -50.39 -17.25 12.66
N LEU A 673 -50.50 -15.93 12.51
CA LEU A 673 -49.39 -15.06 12.10
C LEU A 673 -48.28 -15.03 13.16
N GLU A 674 -48.62 -15.08 14.44
CA GLU A 674 -47.65 -15.16 15.54
C GLU A 674 -46.88 -16.47 15.50
N LYS A 675 -47.56 -17.59 15.20
CA LYS A 675 -46.90 -18.89 14.99
C LYS A 675 -45.99 -18.89 13.76
N ASP A 676 -46.43 -18.32 12.64
CA ASP A 676 -45.61 -18.21 11.42
C ASP A 676 -44.38 -17.30 11.67
N LEU A 677 -44.53 -16.25 12.47
CA LEU A 677 -43.43 -15.38 12.90
C LEU A 677 -42.42 -16.13 13.79
N ASP A 678 -42.88 -16.96 14.73
CA ASP A 678 -42.02 -17.77 15.58
C ASP A 678 -41.26 -18.83 14.77
N GLU A 679 -41.94 -19.50 13.83
CA GLU A 679 -41.32 -20.50 12.94
C GLU A 679 -40.26 -19.85 12.04
N THR A 680 -40.57 -18.70 11.44
CA THR A 680 -39.59 -17.94 10.63
C THR A 680 -38.43 -17.42 11.46
N THR A 681 -38.66 -16.94 12.67
CA THR A 681 -37.61 -16.51 13.61
C THR A 681 -36.70 -17.67 14.00
N ALA A 682 -37.26 -18.85 14.26
CA ALA A 682 -36.49 -20.06 14.53
C ALA A 682 -35.64 -20.49 13.32
N THR A 683 -36.18 -20.35 12.09
CA THR A 683 -35.43 -20.66 10.86
C THR A 683 -34.29 -19.68 10.64
N VAL A 684 -34.54 -18.38 10.84
CA VAL A 684 -33.53 -17.32 10.74
C VAL A 684 -32.39 -17.56 11.73
N ASN A 685 -32.70 -17.88 12.99
CA ASN A 685 -31.71 -18.19 14.01
C ASN A 685 -30.87 -19.43 13.65
N SER A 686 -31.50 -20.46 13.08
CA SER A 686 -30.80 -21.67 12.61
C SER A 686 -29.83 -21.35 11.47
N LEU A 687 -30.28 -20.56 10.48
CA LEU A 687 -29.44 -20.12 9.36
C LEU A 687 -28.31 -19.18 9.83
N GLN A 688 -28.56 -18.29 10.78
CA GLN A 688 -27.52 -17.47 11.40
C GLN A 688 -26.47 -18.33 12.11
N MET A 689 -26.87 -19.36 12.86
CA MET A 689 -25.92 -20.29 13.49
C MET A 689 -25.09 -21.05 12.46
N GLN A 690 -25.70 -21.53 11.37
CA GLN A 690 -24.97 -22.19 10.28
C GLN A 690 -23.98 -21.24 9.61
N LEU A 691 -24.39 -20.02 9.28
CA LEU A 691 -23.52 -19.01 8.69
C LEU A 691 -22.36 -18.64 9.62
N HIS A 692 -22.61 -18.53 10.93
CA HIS A 692 -21.56 -18.29 11.91
C HIS A 692 -20.58 -19.47 12.02
N GLY A 693 -21.08 -20.70 11.93
CA GLY A 693 -20.27 -21.91 11.84
C GLY A 693 -19.38 -21.94 10.60
N GLU A 694 -19.95 -21.63 9.42
CA GLU A 694 -19.20 -21.54 8.16
C GLU A 694 -18.15 -20.42 8.18
N LEU A 695 -18.49 -19.24 8.72
CA LEU A 695 -17.53 -18.14 8.88
C LEU A 695 -16.36 -18.56 9.76
N ARG A 696 -16.63 -19.21 10.89
CA ARG A 696 -15.60 -19.68 11.81
C ARG A 696 -14.71 -20.76 11.16
N PHE A 697 -15.29 -21.65 10.36
CA PHE A 697 -14.55 -22.63 9.56
C PHE A 697 -13.67 -21.96 8.48
N LYS A 698 -14.20 -20.95 7.78
CA LYS A 698 -13.45 -20.18 6.78
C LYS A 698 -12.28 -19.41 7.38
N ILE A 699 -12.47 -18.81 8.57
CA ILE A 699 -11.40 -18.16 9.33
C ILE A 699 -10.31 -19.17 9.68
N GLY A 700 -10.68 -20.36 10.17
CA GLY A 700 -9.71 -21.43 10.44
C GLY A 700 -8.91 -21.85 9.20
N LEU A 701 -9.57 -22.01 8.04
CA LEU A 701 -8.88 -22.31 6.78
C LEU A 701 -7.95 -21.18 6.33
N GLN A 702 -8.31 -19.92 6.58
CA GLN A 702 -7.49 -18.76 6.25
C GLN A 702 -6.25 -18.67 7.14
N GLU A 703 -6.38 -19.03 8.43
CA GLU A 703 -5.26 -19.16 9.37
C GLU A 703 -4.32 -20.30 8.95
N ASP A 704 -4.86 -21.47 8.62
CA ASP A 704 -4.08 -22.62 8.12
C ASP A 704 -3.33 -22.27 6.82
N TYR A 705 -4.01 -21.58 5.90
CA TYR A 705 -3.40 -21.09 4.66
C TYR A 705 -2.26 -20.10 4.93
N ALA A 706 -2.45 -19.16 5.85
CA ALA A 706 -1.40 -18.20 6.24
C ALA A 706 -0.17 -18.91 6.85
N GLN A 707 -0.38 -19.94 7.69
CA GLN A 707 0.71 -20.76 8.23
C GLN A 707 1.45 -21.55 7.15
N LEU A 708 0.72 -22.15 6.21
CA LEU A 708 1.31 -22.85 5.06
C LEU A 708 2.11 -21.89 4.17
N GLU A 709 1.62 -20.67 3.95
CA GLU A 709 2.32 -19.68 3.14
C GLU A 709 3.59 -19.18 3.82
N GLN A 710 3.57 -19.00 5.15
CA GLN A 710 4.76 -18.70 5.94
C GLN A 710 5.79 -19.85 5.89
N THR A 711 5.34 -21.10 5.97
CA THR A 711 6.20 -22.28 5.88
C THR A 711 6.80 -22.44 4.47
N ARG A 712 6.01 -22.14 3.42
CA ARG A 712 6.48 -22.10 2.03
C ARG A 712 7.57 -21.03 1.84
N ALA A 713 7.40 -19.86 2.46
CA ALA A 713 8.38 -18.79 2.40
C ALA A 713 9.70 -19.20 3.08
N SER A 714 9.65 -19.79 4.28
CA SER A 714 10.88 -20.23 4.96
C SER A 714 11.60 -21.34 4.20
N LEU A 715 10.86 -22.31 3.65
CA LEU A 715 11.42 -23.38 2.82
C LEU A 715 12.00 -22.84 1.51
N SER A 716 11.40 -21.82 0.90
CA SER A 716 11.97 -21.17 -0.29
C SER A 716 13.29 -20.47 0.04
N GLU A 717 13.37 -19.79 1.18
CA GLU A 717 14.60 -19.15 1.65
C GLU A 717 15.70 -20.18 1.91
N GLU A 718 15.35 -21.33 2.49
CA GLU A 718 16.29 -22.44 2.73
C GLU A 718 16.76 -23.10 1.42
N VAL A 719 15.85 -23.28 0.45
CA VAL A 719 16.22 -23.74 -0.90
C VAL A 719 17.18 -22.76 -1.58
N GLU A 720 16.97 -21.45 -1.43
CA GLU A 720 17.85 -20.45 -2.04
C GLU A 720 19.24 -20.45 -1.37
N LYS A 721 19.31 -20.56 -0.04
CA LYS A 721 20.57 -20.74 0.69
C LYS A 721 21.32 -21.99 0.23
N LEU A 722 20.62 -23.12 0.07
CA LEU A 722 21.22 -24.35 -0.45
C LEU A 722 21.66 -24.21 -1.92
N ARG A 723 20.93 -23.46 -2.76
CA ARG A 723 21.34 -23.16 -4.14
C ARG A 723 22.61 -22.32 -4.17
N GLU A 724 22.72 -21.30 -3.33
CA GLU A 724 23.93 -20.51 -3.19
C GLU A 724 25.12 -21.36 -2.73
N GLU A 725 24.90 -22.26 -1.78
CA GLU A 725 25.94 -23.17 -1.28
C GLU A 725 26.38 -24.18 -2.35
N VAL A 726 25.45 -24.75 -3.11
CA VAL A 726 25.75 -25.59 -4.28
C VAL A 726 26.55 -24.80 -5.31
N HIS A 727 26.19 -23.54 -5.58
CA HIS A 727 26.91 -22.71 -6.54
C HIS A 727 28.33 -22.39 -6.06
N LYS A 728 28.52 -22.11 -4.77
CA LYS A 728 29.85 -21.96 -4.16
C LYS A 728 30.70 -23.22 -4.32
N LEU A 729 30.13 -24.39 -4.02
CA LEU A 729 30.82 -25.67 -4.19
C LEU A 729 31.14 -25.97 -5.66
N GLN A 730 30.25 -25.64 -6.60
CA GLN A 730 30.52 -25.76 -8.04
C GLN A 730 31.68 -24.87 -8.48
N ASN A 731 31.76 -23.63 -8.00
CA ASN A 731 32.88 -22.75 -8.28
C ASN A 731 34.20 -23.26 -7.68
N GLU A 732 34.16 -23.84 -6.49
CA GLU A 732 35.33 -24.46 -5.87
C GLU A 732 35.80 -25.70 -6.63
N ILE A 733 34.86 -26.55 -7.08
CA ILE A 733 35.15 -27.70 -7.96
C ILE A 733 35.77 -27.20 -9.27
N HIS A 734 35.18 -26.21 -9.93
CA HIS A 734 35.70 -25.66 -11.17
C HIS A 734 37.11 -25.08 -11.02
N HIS A 735 37.40 -24.39 -9.91
CA HIS A 735 38.75 -23.95 -9.59
C HIS A 735 39.69 -25.15 -9.40
N LYS A 736 39.28 -26.18 -8.65
CA LYS A 736 40.10 -27.38 -8.44
C LYS A 736 40.36 -28.11 -9.75
N ASP A 737 39.38 -28.20 -10.65
CA ASP A 737 39.52 -28.80 -11.98
C ASP A 737 40.55 -28.01 -12.81
N LYS A 738 40.50 -26.67 -12.82
CA LYS A 738 41.54 -25.84 -13.46
C LYS A 738 42.93 -26.08 -12.86
N THR A 739 43.01 -26.24 -11.54
CA THR A 739 44.29 -26.59 -10.89
C THR A 739 44.76 -27.99 -11.31
N ILE A 740 43.86 -28.96 -11.40
CA ILE A 740 44.17 -30.33 -11.86
C ILE A 740 44.64 -30.30 -13.30
N GLU A 741 43.97 -29.58 -14.20
CA GLU A 741 44.42 -29.38 -15.58
C GLU A 741 45.82 -28.77 -15.64
N GLY A 742 46.09 -27.76 -14.80
CA GLY A 742 47.44 -27.19 -14.66
C GLY A 742 48.48 -28.23 -14.18
N MET A 743 48.12 -29.04 -13.18
CA MET A 743 48.98 -30.12 -12.69
C MET A 743 49.20 -31.22 -13.73
N ASP A 744 48.20 -31.54 -14.55
CA ASP A 744 48.31 -32.52 -15.63
C ASP A 744 49.24 -32.03 -16.74
N LEU A 745 49.19 -30.73 -17.08
CA LEU A 745 50.14 -30.11 -17.98
C LEU A 745 51.57 -30.18 -17.42
N PHE A 746 51.77 -29.82 -16.14
CA PHE A 746 53.09 -29.97 -15.49
C PHE A 746 53.56 -31.42 -15.46
N LEU A 747 52.68 -32.38 -15.18
CA LEU A 747 53.01 -33.80 -15.19
C LEU A 747 53.39 -34.28 -16.59
N GLN A 748 52.74 -33.74 -17.63
CA GLN A 748 53.07 -34.03 -19.03
C GLN A 748 54.44 -33.47 -19.40
N GLU A 749 54.76 -32.25 -18.96
CA GLU A 749 56.09 -31.64 -19.11
C GLU A 749 57.18 -32.46 -18.39
N GLU A 750 56.95 -32.85 -17.13
CA GLU A 750 57.84 -33.73 -16.36
C GLU A 750 58.04 -35.08 -17.06
N LYS A 751 56.97 -35.69 -17.59
CA LYS A 751 57.07 -36.93 -18.40
C LYS A 751 57.93 -36.73 -19.64
N GLN A 752 57.85 -35.58 -20.31
CA GLN A 752 58.72 -35.28 -21.45
C GLN A 752 60.18 -35.07 -21.03
N ILE A 753 60.42 -34.35 -19.93
CA ILE A 753 61.76 -34.17 -19.35
C ILE A 753 62.35 -35.53 -18.98
N ASN A 754 61.60 -36.37 -18.29
CA ASN A 754 62.03 -37.71 -17.90
C ASN A 754 62.34 -38.58 -19.14
N LYS A 755 61.55 -38.46 -20.22
CA LYS A 755 61.84 -39.11 -21.50
C LYS A 755 63.16 -38.62 -22.12
N LYS A 756 63.45 -37.32 -22.06
CA LYS A 756 64.74 -36.75 -22.50
C LYS A 756 65.89 -37.26 -21.64
N ILE A 757 65.76 -37.23 -20.31
CA ILE A 757 66.77 -37.77 -19.38
C ILE A 757 67.00 -39.25 -19.65
N LYS A 758 65.95 -40.03 -19.92
CA LYS A 758 66.09 -41.45 -20.26
C LYS A 758 66.86 -41.66 -21.57
N GLN A 759 66.65 -40.82 -22.58
CA GLN A 759 67.44 -40.84 -23.81
C GLN A 759 68.89 -40.42 -23.55
N GLU A 760 69.14 -39.41 -22.72
CA GLU A 760 70.49 -39.00 -22.33
C GLU A 760 71.22 -40.11 -21.56
N CYS A 761 70.55 -40.79 -20.62
CA CYS A 761 71.09 -41.96 -19.93
C CYS A 761 71.40 -43.11 -20.89
N GLN A 762 70.58 -43.33 -21.92
CA GLN A 762 70.87 -44.32 -22.96
C GLN A 762 72.11 -43.92 -23.77
N ASN A 763 72.21 -42.66 -24.20
CA ASN A 763 73.37 -42.13 -24.92
C ASN A 763 74.65 -42.17 -24.07
N LEU A 764 74.54 -41.88 -22.77
CA LEU A 764 75.65 -41.96 -21.82
C LEU A 764 76.08 -43.42 -21.59
N ASN A 765 75.14 -44.36 -21.47
CA ASN A 765 75.45 -45.78 -21.40
C ASN A 765 76.15 -46.28 -22.67
N GLU A 766 75.75 -45.79 -23.85
CA GLU A 766 76.41 -46.10 -25.10
C GLU A 766 77.83 -45.51 -25.15
N LYS A 767 78.02 -44.27 -24.68
CA LYS A 767 79.35 -43.68 -24.49
C LYS A 767 80.21 -44.47 -23.50
N ILE A 768 79.65 -44.90 -22.37
CA ILE A 768 80.36 -45.74 -21.37
C ILE A 768 80.76 -47.07 -21.99
N LYS A 769 79.89 -47.69 -22.78
CA LYS A 769 80.20 -48.94 -23.51
C LYS A 769 81.38 -48.74 -24.46
N ASN A 770 81.36 -47.67 -25.26
CA ASN A 770 82.44 -47.36 -26.19
C ASN A 770 83.76 -47.05 -25.46
N LEU A 771 83.70 -46.29 -24.36
CA LEU A 771 84.87 -46.03 -23.52
C LEU A 771 85.39 -47.31 -22.85
N SER A 772 84.51 -48.23 -22.47
CA SER A 772 84.91 -49.54 -21.93
C SER A 772 85.60 -50.40 -22.99
N GLU A 773 85.14 -50.34 -24.25
CA GLU A 773 85.81 -50.99 -25.38
C GLU A 773 87.18 -50.33 -25.66
N ASP A 774 87.28 -49.00 -25.65
CA ASP A 774 88.55 -48.28 -25.78
C ASP A 774 89.53 -48.61 -24.65
N VAL A 775 89.07 -48.65 -23.39
CA VAL A 775 89.88 -49.06 -22.25
C VAL A 775 90.34 -50.52 -22.40
N PHE A 776 89.49 -51.41 -22.91
CA PHE A 776 89.87 -52.79 -23.19
C PHE A 776 90.96 -52.87 -24.26
N VAL A 777 90.83 -52.11 -25.35
CA VAL A 777 91.85 -52.00 -26.40
C VAL A 777 93.16 -51.43 -25.84
N LYS A 778 93.10 -50.31 -25.11
CA LYS A 778 94.28 -49.69 -24.47
C LYS A 778 94.94 -50.62 -23.46
N ASN A 779 94.17 -51.41 -22.71
CA ASN A 779 94.71 -52.39 -21.78
C ASN A 779 95.44 -53.53 -22.50
N ASN A 780 94.96 -53.95 -23.68
CA ASN A 780 95.67 -54.90 -24.52
C ASN A 780 96.94 -54.29 -25.15
N GLU A 781 96.92 -53.02 -25.53
CA GLU A 781 98.12 -52.28 -25.95
C GLU A 781 99.14 -52.18 -24.80
N ILE A 782 98.71 -51.89 -23.58
CA ILE A 782 99.59 -51.86 -22.39
C ILE A 782 100.23 -53.24 -22.16
N LYS A 783 99.46 -54.33 -22.24
CA LYS A 783 100.03 -55.69 -22.14
C LYS A 783 101.08 -55.96 -23.23
N ALA A 784 100.85 -55.48 -24.46
CA ALA A 784 101.83 -55.60 -25.53
C ALA A 784 103.11 -54.82 -25.20
N ILE A 785 102.99 -53.58 -24.73
CA ILE A 785 104.12 -52.74 -24.30
C ILE A 785 104.86 -53.38 -23.10
N GLU A 786 104.15 -53.93 -22.13
CA GLU A 786 104.75 -54.64 -21.00
C GLU A 786 105.55 -55.86 -21.47
N THR A 787 105.07 -56.56 -22.50
CA THR A 787 105.77 -57.69 -23.10
C THR A 787 107.03 -57.23 -23.84
N GLU A 788 106.94 -56.14 -24.61
CA GLU A 788 108.10 -55.52 -25.27
C GLU A 788 109.14 -55.00 -24.26
N LEU A 789 108.68 -54.41 -23.15
CA LEU A 789 109.55 -53.89 -22.10
C LEU A 789 110.24 -55.02 -21.32
N ALA A 790 109.56 -56.14 -21.08
CA ALA A 790 110.17 -57.35 -20.53
C ALA A 790 111.24 -57.93 -21.48
N GLN A 791 110.99 -57.87 -22.79
CA GLN A 791 111.92 -58.33 -23.82
C GLN A 791 113.14 -57.42 -23.93
N ALA A 792 112.96 -56.10 -23.86
CA ALA A 792 114.03 -55.11 -23.81
C ALA A 792 114.90 -55.23 -22.53
N ARG A 793 114.29 -55.54 -21.38
CA ARG A 793 115.03 -55.82 -20.13
C ARG A 793 115.91 -57.05 -20.28
N LYS A 794 115.39 -58.13 -20.88
CA LYS A 794 116.16 -59.35 -21.13
C LYS A 794 117.36 -59.08 -22.06
N THR A 795 117.18 -58.32 -23.13
CA THR A 795 118.30 -57.95 -24.02
C THR A 795 119.34 -57.05 -23.33
N PHE A 796 118.91 -56.14 -22.46
CA PHE A 796 119.83 -55.28 -21.69
C PHE A 796 120.62 -56.07 -20.64
N GLU A 797 120.00 -57.08 -20.03
CA GLU A 797 120.65 -57.97 -19.06
C GLU A 797 121.66 -58.90 -19.74
N GLU A 798 121.38 -59.36 -20.96
CA GLU A 798 122.34 -60.07 -21.82
C GLU A 798 123.51 -59.16 -22.24
N GLU A 799 123.28 -57.87 -22.55
CA GLU A 799 124.35 -56.89 -22.79
C GLU A 799 125.20 -56.60 -21.55
N LEU A 800 124.60 -56.52 -20.36
CA LEU A 800 125.34 -56.36 -19.10
C LEU A 800 126.28 -57.55 -18.84
N LEU A 801 125.83 -58.77 -19.16
CA LEU A 801 126.64 -59.98 -19.01
C LEU A 801 127.87 -59.95 -19.93
N VAL A 802 127.68 -59.56 -21.20
CA VAL A 802 128.78 -59.36 -22.16
C VAL A 802 129.74 -58.27 -21.70
N LYS A 803 129.24 -57.13 -21.17
CA LYS A 803 130.10 -56.07 -20.63
C LYS A 803 130.87 -56.52 -19.39
N ASN A 804 130.28 -57.36 -18.55
CA ASN A 804 130.95 -57.89 -17.37
C ASN A 804 132.09 -58.85 -17.74
N ASP A 805 131.89 -59.73 -18.74
CA ASP A 805 132.94 -60.58 -19.31
C ASP A 805 134.08 -59.74 -19.95
N THR A 806 133.72 -58.60 -20.54
CA THR A 806 134.70 -57.65 -21.10
C THR A 806 135.52 -56.96 -19.99
N ILE A 807 134.90 -56.60 -18.87
CA ILE A 807 135.57 -56.01 -17.70
C ILE A 807 136.53 -57.03 -17.07
N GLU A 808 136.14 -58.30 -16.97
CA GLU A 808 137.01 -59.37 -16.44
C GLU A 808 138.24 -59.58 -17.34
N SER A 809 138.08 -59.53 -18.67
CA SER A 809 139.19 -59.53 -19.63
C SER A 809 140.12 -58.30 -19.51
N VAL A 810 139.56 -57.11 -19.23
CA VAL A 810 140.34 -55.89 -19.02
C VAL A 810 141.11 -55.93 -17.69
N ASN A 811 140.52 -56.48 -16.63
CA ASN A 811 141.20 -56.64 -15.34
C ASN A 811 142.39 -57.61 -15.43
N GLN A 812 142.25 -58.69 -16.20
CA GLN A 812 143.34 -59.64 -16.45
C GLN A 812 144.50 -59.00 -17.24
N LYS A 813 144.19 -58.11 -18.19
CA LYS A 813 145.21 -57.28 -18.89
C LYS A 813 145.84 -56.21 -17.99
N LEU A 814 145.11 -55.68 -17.01
CA LEU A 814 145.60 -54.70 -16.04
C LEU A 814 146.63 -55.32 -15.08
N GLU A 815 146.47 -56.61 -14.75
CA GLU A 815 147.40 -57.36 -13.90
C GLU A 815 148.72 -57.66 -14.64
N GLU A 816 148.67 -58.04 -15.92
CA GLU A 816 149.85 -58.18 -16.79
C GLU A 816 150.60 -56.84 -16.99
N LEU A 817 149.88 -55.73 -17.16
CA LEU A 817 150.46 -54.38 -17.24
C LEU A 817 151.12 -53.92 -15.93
N SER A 818 150.60 -54.37 -14.78
CA SER A 818 151.18 -54.06 -13.46
C SER A 818 152.54 -54.73 -13.26
N GLU A 819 152.70 -55.96 -13.75
CA GLU A 819 153.98 -56.68 -13.76
C GLU A 819 154.99 -56.04 -14.73
N ASP A 820 154.54 -55.58 -15.90
CA ASP A 820 155.37 -54.87 -16.88
C ASP A 820 155.82 -53.48 -16.36
N VAL A 821 154.95 -52.79 -15.61
CA VAL A 821 155.29 -51.54 -14.89
C VAL A 821 156.34 -51.79 -13.81
N PHE A 822 156.31 -52.93 -13.10
CA PHE A 822 157.33 -53.26 -12.10
C PHE A 822 158.72 -53.49 -12.72
N VAL A 823 158.78 -54.15 -13.88
CA VAL A 823 160.03 -54.35 -14.65
C VAL A 823 160.55 -53.02 -15.21
N LYS A 824 159.66 -52.21 -15.81
CA LYS A 824 160.01 -50.88 -16.31
C LYS A 824 160.47 -49.93 -15.19
N ASN A 825 159.90 -50.02 -13.99
CA ASN A 825 160.30 -49.18 -12.84
C ASN A 825 161.73 -49.48 -12.35
N ASN A 826 162.22 -50.71 -12.52
CA ASN A 826 163.60 -51.06 -12.21
C ASN A 826 164.60 -50.67 -13.32
N GLU A 827 164.18 -50.68 -14.59
CA GLU A 827 164.94 -50.09 -15.71
C GLU A 827 164.99 -48.55 -15.62
N ILE A 828 163.91 -47.91 -15.16
CA ILE A 828 163.84 -46.46 -14.91
C ILE A 828 164.82 -46.04 -13.81
N LYS A 829 164.97 -46.77 -12.71
CA LYS A 829 165.97 -46.45 -11.67
C LYS A 829 167.43 -46.46 -12.17
N ALA A 830 167.76 -47.35 -13.10
CA ALA A 830 169.09 -47.40 -13.70
C ALA A 830 169.32 -46.21 -14.66
N ILE A 831 168.33 -45.89 -15.48
CA ILE A 831 168.36 -44.73 -16.39
C ILE A 831 168.31 -43.41 -15.60
N GLU A 832 167.59 -43.32 -14.48
CA GLU A 832 167.58 -42.15 -13.58
C GLU A 832 168.96 -41.84 -13.00
N THR A 833 169.81 -42.86 -12.82
CA THR A 833 171.17 -42.68 -12.28
C THR A 833 172.13 -42.12 -13.33
N GLU A 834 172.03 -42.60 -14.58
CA GLU A 834 172.80 -42.08 -15.73
C GLU A 834 172.27 -40.72 -16.23
N LEU A 835 170.95 -40.52 -16.16
CA LEU A 835 170.30 -39.25 -16.48
C LEU A 835 170.55 -38.19 -15.39
N ALA A 836 170.82 -38.58 -14.14
CA ALA A 836 171.23 -37.65 -13.07
C ALA A 836 172.64 -37.07 -13.28
N GLU A 837 173.60 -37.81 -13.84
CA GLU A 837 174.94 -37.28 -14.16
C GLU A 837 174.92 -36.38 -15.41
N ALA A 838 174.13 -36.75 -16.42
CA ALA A 838 173.87 -35.90 -17.58
C ALA A 838 173.06 -34.65 -17.23
N ARG A 839 172.07 -34.75 -16.31
CA ARG A 839 171.38 -33.58 -15.76
C ARG A 839 172.32 -32.72 -14.94
N LYS A 840 173.25 -33.25 -14.16
CA LYS A 840 174.18 -32.42 -13.36
C LYS A 840 175.12 -31.57 -14.23
N THR A 841 175.46 -32.03 -15.43
CA THR A 841 176.28 -31.28 -16.41
C THR A 841 175.44 -30.32 -17.24
N PHE A 842 174.21 -30.69 -17.61
CA PHE A 842 173.26 -29.81 -18.30
C PHE A 842 172.62 -28.75 -17.38
N GLU A 843 172.39 -29.08 -16.09
CA GLU A 843 171.96 -28.16 -15.04
C GLU A 843 173.06 -27.17 -14.68
N GLU A 844 174.35 -27.43 -14.89
CA GLU A 844 175.38 -26.41 -14.71
C GLU A 844 175.29 -25.33 -15.81
N GLU A 845 175.00 -25.72 -17.07
CA GLU A 845 174.78 -24.79 -18.18
C GLU A 845 173.39 -24.11 -18.12
N LEU A 846 172.36 -24.82 -17.67
CA LEU A 846 171.06 -24.24 -17.33
C LEU A 846 171.12 -23.37 -16.09
N ARG A 847 171.99 -23.66 -15.09
CA ARG A 847 172.21 -22.80 -13.91
C ARG A 847 172.86 -21.49 -14.31
N VAL A 848 173.81 -21.46 -15.27
CA VAL A 848 174.34 -20.17 -15.79
C VAL A 848 173.27 -19.35 -16.54
N LYS A 849 172.37 -19.99 -17.30
CA LYS A 849 171.29 -19.29 -18.02
C LYS A 849 170.06 -18.97 -17.17
N ASN A 850 169.73 -19.79 -16.17
CA ASN A 850 168.69 -19.52 -15.18
C ASN A 850 169.20 -18.56 -14.11
N ASP A 851 170.46 -18.53 -13.70
CA ASP A 851 171.02 -17.50 -12.81
C ASP A 851 170.93 -16.10 -13.48
N TYR A 852 170.94 -16.02 -14.82
CA TYR A 852 170.71 -14.76 -15.56
C TYR A 852 169.22 -14.38 -15.66
N ILE A 853 168.31 -15.35 -15.82
CA ILE A 853 166.85 -15.12 -15.84
C ILE A 853 166.31 -14.88 -14.41
N GLU A 854 166.92 -15.48 -13.41
CA GLU A 854 166.66 -15.30 -11.98
C GLU A 854 167.30 -14.00 -11.46
N SER A 855 168.38 -13.50 -12.07
CA SER A 855 168.88 -12.13 -11.91
C SER A 855 167.87 -11.06 -12.38
N VAL A 856 167.23 -11.25 -13.54
CA VAL A 856 166.22 -10.30 -14.06
C VAL A 856 164.90 -10.42 -13.29
N ASN A 857 164.51 -11.62 -12.88
CA ASN A 857 163.32 -11.83 -12.03
C ASN A 857 163.54 -11.39 -10.56
N GLN A 858 164.78 -11.37 -10.05
CA GLN A 858 165.15 -10.67 -8.81
C GLN A 858 165.22 -9.14 -8.99
N GLU A 859 165.57 -8.62 -10.16
CA GLU A 859 165.42 -7.20 -10.50
C GLU A 859 163.95 -6.76 -10.55
N LEU A 860 163.03 -7.58 -11.09
CA LEU A 860 161.59 -7.30 -11.07
C LEU A 860 160.99 -7.36 -9.66
N LYS A 861 161.60 -8.12 -8.75
CA LYS A 861 161.22 -8.15 -7.33
C LYS A 861 161.78 -6.94 -6.55
N LYS A 862 162.94 -6.39 -6.94
CA LYS A 862 163.41 -5.05 -6.54
C LYS A 862 162.54 -3.93 -7.14
N LEU A 863 162.09 -4.09 -8.39
CA LEU A 863 161.15 -3.17 -9.03
C LEU A 863 159.75 -3.26 -8.40
N SER A 864 159.39 -4.37 -7.76
CA SER A 864 158.16 -4.49 -6.97
C SER A 864 158.27 -3.77 -5.62
N GLU A 865 159.47 -3.50 -5.11
CA GLU A 865 159.71 -2.57 -4.00
C GLU A 865 159.76 -1.11 -4.48
N ASP A 866 160.29 -0.83 -5.68
CA ASP A 866 160.16 0.50 -6.34
C ASP A 866 158.74 0.78 -6.83
N VAL A 867 157.95 -0.24 -7.18
CA VAL A 867 156.53 -0.11 -7.46
C VAL A 867 155.74 -0.05 -6.18
N LEU A 868 156.24 -0.46 -5.01
CA LEU A 868 155.65 -0.06 -3.73
C LEU A 868 155.82 1.45 -3.47
N VAL A 869 156.85 2.07 -4.05
CA VAL A 869 157.01 3.54 -4.12
C VAL A 869 156.09 4.14 -5.20
N LYS A 870 155.93 3.50 -6.37
CA LYS A 870 154.84 3.84 -7.32
C LYS A 870 153.44 3.50 -6.80
N ASN A 871 153.28 2.64 -5.79
CA ASN A 871 152.03 2.29 -5.14
C ASN A 871 151.59 3.44 -4.22
N ASN A 872 152.51 4.35 -3.87
CA ASN A 872 152.16 5.63 -3.22
C ASN A 872 151.86 6.74 -4.24
N GLU A 873 152.35 6.67 -5.49
CA GLU A 873 151.92 7.55 -6.61
C GLU A 873 150.66 7.03 -7.33
N ILE A 874 150.44 5.72 -7.36
CA ILE A 874 149.21 5.07 -7.81
C ILE A 874 148.17 5.19 -6.73
N LYS A 875 148.50 5.25 -5.42
CA LYS A 875 147.54 5.74 -4.41
C LYS A 875 147.04 7.16 -4.69
N ALA A 876 147.84 8.04 -5.31
CA ALA A 876 147.40 9.36 -5.77
C ALA A 876 146.49 9.29 -7.01
N ILE A 877 146.69 8.30 -7.89
CA ILE A 877 145.79 8.02 -9.03
C ILE A 877 144.57 7.18 -8.61
N GLU A 878 144.66 6.34 -7.57
CA GLU A 878 143.57 5.72 -6.83
C GLU A 878 142.83 6.77 -6.00
N THR A 879 143.34 8.00 -5.85
CA THR A 879 142.54 9.12 -5.33
C THR A 879 141.71 9.76 -6.46
N GLU A 880 142.26 9.99 -7.66
CA GLU A 880 141.51 10.54 -8.83
C GLU A 880 140.56 9.53 -9.51
N LEU A 881 140.90 8.23 -9.54
CA LEU A 881 140.04 7.16 -10.04
C LEU A 881 139.04 6.66 -8.99
N ALA A 882 139.36 6.70 -7.69
CA ALA A 882 138.33 6.53 -6.67
C ALA A 882 137.41 7.75 -6.61
N ASP A 883 137.88 8.97 -6.85
CA ASP A 883 136.98 10.13 -6.96
C ASP A 883 136.03 9.98 -8.16
N THR A 884 136.49 9.50 -9.32
CA THR A 884 135.60 9.28 -10.49
C THR A 884 134.70 8.05 -10.38
N ARG A 885 135.10 6.99 -9.67
CA ARG A 885 134.26 5.79 -9.45
C ARG A 885 133.32 5.93 -8.25
N LYS A 886 133.74 6.63 -7.20
CA LYS A 886 132.90 7.04 -6.06
C LYS A 886 131.90 8.11 -6.49
N THR A 887 132.24 9.04 -7.39
CA THR A 887 131.21 9.91 -8.01
C THR A 887 130.21 9.12 -8.84
N PHE A 888 130.60 8.01 -9.48
CA PHE A 888 129.72 7.21 -10.33
C PHE A 888 128.85 6.20 -9.55
N GLU A 889 129.36 5.64 -8.45
CA GLU A 889 128.63 4.73 -7.55
C GLU A 889 127.84 5.48 -6.46
N GLU A 890 128.29 6.65 -6.00
CA GLU A 890 127.43 7.60 -5.26
C GLU A 890 126.38 8.21 -6.20
N GLU A 891 126.65 8.42 -7.50
CA GLU A 891 125.60 8.76 -8.47
C GLU A 891 124.61 7.61 -8.69
N LEU A 892 125.02 6.33 -8.75
CA LEU A 892 124.09 5.22 -8.94
C LEU A 892 123.26 4.92 -7.68
N ARG A 893 123.81 5.17 -6.48
CA ARG A 893 123.10 5.02 -5.20
C ARG A 893 122.24 6.25 -4.87
N PHE A 894 122.71 7.47 -5.17
CA PHE A 894 121.87 8.68 -5.21
C PHE A 894 120.80 8.54 -6.28
N LYS A 895 121.07 8.00 -7.47
CA LYS A 895 120.06 7.77 -8.51
C LYS A 895 119.05 6.70 -8.13
N ASN A 896 119.39 5.67 -7.37
CA ASN A 896 118.38 4.70 -6.90
C ASN A 896 117.52 5.24 -5.74
N ASP A 897 118.10 5.96 -4.77
CA ASP A 897 117.33 6.63 -3.70
C ASP A 897 116.56 7.86 -4.25
N THR A 898 117.08 8.47 -5.33
CA THR A 898 116.40 9.50 -6.12
C THR A 898 115.37 8.89 -7.05
N ILE A 899 115.47 7.65 -7.53
CA ILE A 899 114.42 6.97 -8.32
C ILE A 899 113.22 6.65 -7.43
N GLU A 900 113.42 6.36 -6.15
CA GLU A 900 112.33 6.18 -5.18
C GLU A 900 111.70 7.53 -4.75
N SER A 901 112.49 8.60 -4.62
CA SER A 901 112.00 10.00 -4.51
C SER A 901 111.36 10.54 -5.81
N VAL A 902 111.85 10.09 -6.97
CA VAL A 902 111.36 10.46 -8.30
C VAL A 902 110.11 9.67 -8.64
N ASN A 903 109.87 8.46 -8.14
CA ASN A 903 108.56 7.81 -8.26
C ASN A 903 107.49 8.54 -7.43
N GLN A 904 107.86 9.08 -6.26
CA GLN A 904 106.98 9.96 -5.47
C GLN A 904 106.78 11.34 -6.15
N LYS A 905 107.77 11.88 -6.86
CA LYS A 905 107.64 13.08 -7.70
C LYS A 905 107.00 12.80 -9.07
N LEU A 906 107.06 11.58 -9.60
CA LEU A 906 106.48 11.13 -10.86
C LEU A 906 104.95 11.08 -10.72
N SER A 907 104.45 10.76 -9.52
CA SER A 907 103.03 10.95 -9.18
C SER A 907 102.60 12.42 -9.29
N ASN A 908 103.43 13.37 -8.81
CA ASN A 908 103.14 14.81 -8.92
C ASN A 908 103.39 15.35 -10.34
N VAL A 909 104.33 14.77 -11.08
CA VAL A 909 104.64 15.11 -12.47
C VAL A 909 103.62 14.49 -13.44
N ILE A 910 102.90 13.43 -13.08
CA ILE A 910 101.74 12.95 -13.83
C ILE A 910 100.60 13.99 -13.77
N GLU A 911 100.39 14.65 -12.62
CA GLU A 911 99.46 15.79 -12.50
C GLU A 911 99.95 17.04 -13.28
N GLU A 912 101.27 17.31 -13.36
CA GLU A 912 101.82 18.37 -14.24
C GLU A 912 101.87 17.97 -15.73
N LYS A 913 101.97 16.68 -16.06
CA LYS A 913 101.97 16.13 -17.42
C LYS A 913 100.58 16.32 -18.05
N ASP A 914 99.50 16.13 -17.30
CA ASP A 914 98.15 16.44 -17.78
C ASP A 914 97.98 17.96 -18.04
N ALA A 915 98.65 18.83 -17.29
CA ALA A 915 98.70 20.27 -17.56
C ALA A 915 99.59 20.63 -18.77
N LEU A 916 100.65 19.85 -19.05
CA LEU A 916 101.54 20.03 -20.20
C LEU A 916 100.99 19.41 -21.50
N GLU A 917 100.13 18.40 -21.41
CA GLU A 917 99.43 17.81 -22.57
C GLU A 917 98.45 18.83 -23.21
N ILE A 918 97.94 19.77 -22.41
CA ILE A 918 97.23 20.97 -22.89
C ILE A 918 98.17 21.92 -23.67
N LYS A 919 99.43 22.04 -23.24
CA LYS A 919 100.47 22.90 -23.87
C LYS A 919 101.05 22.27 -25.14
N LEU A 920 101.16 20.95 -25.21
CA LEU A 920 101.60 20.18 -26.39
C LEU A 920 100.66 20.38 -27.59
N ASN A 921 99.36 20.54 -27.34
CA ASN A 921 98.39 20.87 -28.40
C ASN A 921 98.58 22.29 -28.99
N GLN A 922 99.22 23.21 -28.27
CA GLN A 922 99.60 24.53 -28.80
C GLN A 922 100.85 24.46 -29.68
N THR A 923 101.85 23.65 -29.32
CA THR A 923 103.11 23.54 -30.07
C THR A 923 102.97 22.73 -31.37
N LEU A 924 102.02 21.81 -31.45
CA LEU A 924 101.71 21.10 -32.71
C LEU A 924 101.22 22.03 -33.82
N LYS A 925 100.57 23.15 -33.49
CA LYS A 925 100.21 24.20 -34.47
C LYS A 925 101.43 24.96 -35.03
N GLU A 926 102.49 25.12 -34.25
CA GLU A 926 103.71 25.83 -34.67
C GLU A 926 104.59 24.96 -35.58
N ARG A 927 104.65 23.64 -35.34
CA ARG A 927 105.39 22.69 -36.18
C ARG A 927 104.91 22.66 -37.62
N ASP A 928 103.60 22.71 -37.85
CA ASP A 928 103.03 22.66 -39.20
C ASP A 928 103.39 23.92 -40.03
N THR A 929 103.78 25.01 -39.37
CA THR A 929 104.25 26.24 -40.01
C THR A 929 105.69 26.11 -40.53
N ILE A 930 106.57 25.43 -39.78
CA ILE A 930 107.99 25.24 -40.15
C ILE A 930 108.17 24.23 -41.30
N TYR A 931 107.26 23.25 -41.43
CA TYR A 931 107.34 22.27 -42.52
C TYR A 931 107.12 22.90 -43.90
N TYR A 932 106.44 24.04 -43.98
CA TYR A 932 106.24 24.81 -45.20
C TYR A 932 107.53 25.54 -45.65
N GLU A 933 108.36 26.01 -44.71
CA GLU A 933 109.60 26.76 -44.99
C GLU A 933 110.75 25.85 -45.48
N LEU A 934 110.82 24.61 -45.00
CA LEU A 934 111.86 23.65 -45.40
C LEU A 934 111.71 23.16 -46.85
N SER A 935 110.49 23.14 -47.39
CA SER A 935 110.23 22.79 -48.78
C SER A 935 110.76 23.81 -49.78
N GLU A 936 110.87 25.10 -49.39
CA GLU A 936 111.44 26.14 -50.26
C GLU A 936 112.97 26.02 -50.38
N LYS A 937 113.65 25.71 -49.27
CA LYS A 937 115.12 25.61 -49.22
C LYS A 937 115.68 24.51 -50.12
N LEU A 938 114.94 23.43 -50.35
CA LEU A 938 115.38 22.31 -51.19
C LEU A 938 115.48 22.69 -52.69
N ASN A 939 114.64 23.63 -53.17
CA ASN A 939 114.68 24.11 -54.56
C ASN A 939 115.89 25.03 -54.82
N GLU A 940 116.41 25.70 -53.78
CA GLU A 940 117.53 26.63 -53.89
C GLU A 940 118.88 25.90 -54.11
N ILE A 941 119.03 24.69 -53.52
CA ILE A 941 120.26 23.89 -53.63
C ILE A 941 120.45 23.29 -55.02
N LEU A 942 119.37 22.88 -55.70
CA LEU A 942 119.43 22.34 -57.07
C LEU A 942 120.00 23.35 -58.08
N LYS A 943 119.83 24.65 -57.81
CA LYS A 943 120.33 25.73 -58.67
C LYS A 943 121.86 25.92 -58.58
N LEU A 944 122.43 25.71 -57.39
CA LEU A 944 123.88 25.83 -57.18
C LEU A 944 124.69 24.68 -57.79
N GLN A 945 124.07 23.51 -57.99
CA GLN A 945 124.72 22.40 -58.68
C GLN A 945 124.92 22.66 -60.19
N GLU A 946 124.12 23.54 -60.79
CA GLU A 946 124.22 23.89 -62.21
C GLU A 946 125.39 24.86 -62.49
N GLU A 947 125.69 25.78 -61.56
CA GLU A 947 126.76 26.77 -61.74
C GLU A 947 128.17 26.17 -61.68
N ASN A 948 128.40 25.15 -60.85
CA ASN A 948 129.74 24.59 -60.68
C ASN A 948 130.19 23.72 -61.88
N SER A 949 129.25 23.17 -62.65
CA SER A 949 129.57 22.47 -63.91
C SER A 949 130.23 23.41 -64.93
N ASN A 950 129.85 24.69 -64.95
CA ASN A 950 130.39 25.67 -65.91
C ASN A 950 131.84 26.08 -65.61
N LEU A 951 132.29 26.03 -64.36
CA LEU A 951 133.66 26.41 -64.03
C LEU A 951 134.69 25.34 -64.48
N ASN A 952 134.27 24.09 -64.53
CA ASN A 952 135.11 22.95 -64.90
C ASN A 952 135.52 22.96 -66.39
N GLU A 953 134.77 23.64 -67.27
CA GLU A 953 135.15 23.80 -68.69
C GLU A 953 136.19 24.91 -68.92
N THR A 954 136.33 25.87 -68.01
CA THR A 954 137.14 27.07 -68.27
C THR A 954 138.64 26.82 -68.04
N ILE A 955 139.02 26.04 -67.04
CA ILE A 955 140.44 25.83 -66.68
C ILE A 955 141.15 24.87 -67.64
N GLN A 956 140.43 23.90 -68.24
CA GLN A 956 140.99 23.03 -69.28
C GLN A 956 141.41 23.79 -70.56
N SER A 957 140.98 25.05 -70.74
CA SER A 957 141.30 25.84 -71.93
C SER A 957 142.60 26.67 -71.84
N TYR A 958 143.14 26.96 -70.64
CA TYR A 958 144.04 28.13 -70.52
C TYR A 958 145.56 27.92 -70.54
N GLU A 959 146.13 26.74 -70.25
CA GLU A 959 147.62 26.60 -70.28
C GLU A 959 148.19 25.59 -71.27
N LYS A 960 147.36 25.14 -72.22
CA LYS A 960 147.78 24.62 -73.54
C LYS A 960 148.62 25.64 -74.37
N CYS A 961 149.09 26.74 -73.78
CA CYS A 961 149.71 27.89 -74.44
C CYS A 961 151.06 28.36 -73.82
N LYS A 962 151.70 27.60 -72.93
CA LYS A 962 153.12 27.83 -72.54
C LYS A 962 153.94 26.58 -72.90
N TYR A 963 154.07 26.26 -74.18
CA TYR A 963 155.07 26.80 -75.10
C TYR A 963 156.50 26.67 -74.55
N ASP A 964 157.22 25.75 -75.20
CA ASP A 964 158.52 25.98 -75.81
C ASP A 964 159.42 26.93 -75.04
N LYS A 965 160.29 26.36 -74.20
CA LYS A 965 161.46 26.95 -73.52
C LYS A 965 161.66 26.16 -72.22
N PHE A 966 162.80 25.63 -71.84
CA PHE A 966 164.21 25.68 -72.24
C PHE A 966 164.77 24.32 -71.72
N ALA A 967 165.77 23.63 -72.27
CA ALA A 967 166.78 23.97 -73.28
C ALA A 967 167.17 25.43 -73.28
#